data_AF-A0A9D6H5L2-F1
#
_entry.id   AF-A0A9D6H5L2-F1
#
_cell.length_a   1.000
_cell.length_b   1.000
_cell.length_c   1.000
_cell.angle_alpha   90.00
_cell.angle_beta   90.00
_cell.angle_gamma   90.00
#
_symmetry.space_group_name_H-M   'P 1'
#
loop_
_entity.id
_entity.type
_entity.pdbx_description
1 polymer ?
#
loop_
_entity_poly.entity_id
_entity_poly.type
_entity_poly.pdbx_seq_one_letter_code
_entity_poly.pdbx_strand_id
1 'polypeptide(L)'
;MQSSDVNDMHEARRARRRPRAHPGDRGVAIVIALVAVGAATLLGLALASQRALDSDANDSISRTAAARAAAAGALDISLELASDASLFVRNAPGSEPLPLFEPVLIGANTYAARITDLRVPEAVSVESTGFELIASASVGEVLQSARALGRLQHADMVSRIDLDLSEFGMLATAGIDGAITLGDDSNLSVWETAPFAALAEPIVIGSTARHALAVTRASTARAEGHVVLRDGPFAADAAERAQQLADGVNTVPADIHAPSVVLPARPTPDLIIAAGDNAANAITTRLATGDTVLGIPAAVELSAGSTLVLDSEDLDPDAWLQVDFGGNLTLGGGASVAVRVPTMIVVRGNLAIDAAAIEVSEGASLVVLVAGDTTATNASYVGPQRESATLDRTPSAPYRGGGAHAALVMSASDGAVTFDGGSVLVGRIYAPTAAVRVEGDAAVFGSALGKTVALDTGAQLFYDPSLDSGRGWLNPQSGVWAANGDPTPAVAEFASFTDEALRVLWESSQLAVEPFAGPIVVNAHVAMAGGVYDADAHRSEGVGDTDDVPSDAIVIRGVIRDFHEADSVGGHPDFDSEMLANNMAHGLVGATLGSDGKPVLVNTKGSRASPTFRDSSGRTIAPNLYSPARGDIAGSLSPRTLPSITSAETFAQWFSDVPGVNASIPVSLALLRQPDGTYRFDSGTHPRYRTTGGLDGFFPLEGRLFGNSAPKAKSGVLKDRNFHFTMELELEFEHHAAANQYFRFRGDDDVWVFINGMLVIDLGGTHSPQEQRIDLNRLGLADGSTCTLKMFFAERRRNGSNCLIDTNLAFETVRVPEATDPTIALETVRAARAEVRAKLAAGDYEEGFDRSPAQRPHYRRAFGAVRLEE
;
A
#
# COMPACT_ATOMS: atom_id res chain seq x y z
N MET A 1 -26.59 43.91 7.52
CA MET A 1 -25.81 43.88 6.27
C MET A 1 -24.45 44.50 6.56
N GLN A 2 -23.56 43.73 7.21
CA GLN A 2 -22.16 43.99 7.58
C GLN A 2 -21.82 43.06 8.76
N SER A 3 -21.69 41.76 8.49
CA SER A 3 -21.02 40.82 9.42
C SER A 3 -20.68 39.47 8.77
N SER A 4 -21.13 39.18 7.54
CA SER A 4 -20.76 37.98 6.78
C SER A 4 -19.35 38.05 6.19
N ASP A 5 -18.85 39.23 5.85
CA ASP A 5 -17.66 39.34 4.98
C ASP A 5 -16.31 39.25 5.72
N VAL A 6 -16.31 39.17 7.06
CA VAL A 6 -15.05 39.09 7.84
C VAL A 6 -14.71 37.65 8.22
N ASN A 7 -15.69 36.74 8.29
CA ASN A 7 -15.45 35.34 8.65
C ASN A 7 -14.88 34.51 7.47
N ASP A 8 -15.38 34.76 6.26
CA ASP A 8 -14.89 34.07 5.05
C ASP A 8 -13.41 34.39 4.74
N MET A 9 -12.93 35.57 5.15
CA MET A 9 -11.55 35.99 4.92
C MET A 9 -10.55 35.36 5.92
N HIS A 10 -11.04 34.88 7.08
CA HIS A 10 -10.23 34.19 8.09
C HIS A 10 -10.18 32.67 7.89
N GLU A 11 -11.24 32.06 7.36
CA GLU A 11 -11.22 30.64 6.93
C GLU A 11 -10.34 30.42 5.69
N ALA A 12 -10.36 31.33 4.72
CA ALA A 12 -9.48 31.28 3.56
C ALA A 12 -7.97 31.40 3.90
N ARG A 13 -7.63 31.93 5.09
CA ARG A 13 -6.24 32.01 5.59
C ARG A 13 -5.80 30.79 6.40
N ARG A 14 -6.73 30.01 6.97
CA ARG A 14 -6.41 28.80 7.76
C ARG A 14 -6.12 27.57 6.89
N ALA A 15 -6.67 27.49 5.68
CA ALA A 15 -6.45 26.39 4.73
C ALA A 15 -5.05 26.35 4.07
N ARG A 16 -4.12 27.26 4.42
CA ARG A 16 -2.81 27.43 3.73
C ARG A 16 -1.57 26.92 4.49
N ARG A 17 -1.69 26.25 5.64
CA ARG A 17 -0.51 25.74 6.36
C ARG A 17 -0.11 24.34 5.86
N ARG A 18 0.82 24.36 4.89
CA ARG A 18 1.51 23.21 4.28
C ARG A 18 2.25 22.33 5.31
N PRO A 19 2.30 20.99 5.15
CA PRO A 19 3.29 20.13 5.79
C PRO A 19 4.72 20.58 5.43
N ARG A 20 5.69 20.44 6.34
CA ARG A 20 7.07 20.85 6.07
C ARG A 20 7.86 19.72 5.41
N ALA A 21 7.98 19.78 4.07
CA ALA A 21 9.01 19.05 3.32
C ALA A 21 10.43 19.36 3.85
N HIS A 22 11.35 18.39 3.76
CA HIS A 22 12.74 18.57 4.18
C HIS A 22 13.38 19.78 3.45
N PRO A 23 14.40 20.44 4.04
CA PRO A 23 15.01 21.62 3.44
C PRO A 23 15.57 21.41 2.01
N GLY A 24 15.97 20.17 1.67
CA GLY A 24 16.45 19.77 0.34
C GLY A 24 15.34 19.72 -0.72
N ASP A 25 14.23 19.05 -0.42
CA ASP A 25 13.09 18.84 -1.32
C ASP A 25 12.40 20.15 -1.71
N ARG A 26 12.37 21.10 -0.76
CA ARG A 26 11.90 22.47 -1.02
C ARG A 26 12.77 23.19 -2.05
N GLY A 27 14.07 22.93 -2.05
CA GLY A 27 15.00 23.51 -3.01
C GLY A 27 14.68 23.06 -4.43
N VAL A 28 14.50 21.76 -4.64
CA VAL A 28 14.19 21.17 -5.94
C VAL A 28 12.81 21.60 -6.43
N ALA A 29 11.78 21.54 -5.57
CA ALA A 29 10.44 22.02 -5.93
C ALA A 29 10.41 23.52 -6.30
N ILE A 30 11.23 24.35 -5.64
CA ILE A 30 11.39 25.76 -6.00
C ILE A 30 12.08 25.91 -7.35
N VAL A 31 13.12 25.12 -7.64
CA VAL A 31 13.79 25.15 -8.96
C VAL A 31 12.82 24.75 -10.06
N ILE A 32 12.05 23.68 -9.89
CA ILE A 32 11.04 23.23 -10.86
C ILE A 32 9.98 24.31 -11.09
N ALA A 33 9.49 24.95 -10.02
CA ALA A 33 8.55 26.06 -10.12
C ALA A 33 9.17 27.26 -10.87
N LEU A 34 10.44 27.60 -10.61
CA LEU A 34 11.14 28.70 -11.30
C LEU A 34 11.35 28.41 -12.78
N VAL A 35 11.72 27.18 -13.13
CA VAL A 35 11.88 26.75 -14.53
C VAL A 35 10.54 26.77 -15.25
N ALA A 36 9.46 26.32 -14.61
CA ALA A 36 8.11 26.39 -15.15
C ALA A 36 7.61 27.85 -15.31
N VAL A 37 7.92 28.75 -14.37
CA VAL A 37 7.66 30.20 -14.51
C VAL A 37 8.45 30.77 -15.69
N GLY A 38 9.71 30.37 -15.85
CA GLY A 38 10.55 30.77 -16.98
C GLY A 38 9.95 30.34 -18.33
N ALA A 39 9.53 29.07 -18.44
CA ALA A 39 8.85 28.53 -19.61
C ALA A 39 7.55 29.30 -19.90
N ALA A 40 6.72 29.54 -18.88
CA ALA A 40 5.49 30.32 -19.01
C ALA A 40 5.79 31.78 -19.45
N THR A 41 6.86 32.39 -18.93
CA THR A 41 7.28 33.75 -19.31
C THR A 41 7.67 33.82 -20.78
N LEU A 42 8.43 32.83 -21.28
CA LEU A 42 8.78 32.71 -22.69
C LEU A 42 7.53 32.56 -23.57
N LEU A 43 6.54 31.77 -23.14
CA LEU A 43 5.24 31.66 -23.82
C LEU A 43 4.45 32.97 -23.82
N GLY A 44 4.44 33.71 -22.71
CA GLY A 44 3.78 35.01 -22.62
C GLY A 44 4.41 36.06 -23.55
N LEU A 45 5.74 36.07 -23.66
CA LEU A 45 6.48 36.89 -24.63
C LEU A 45 6.14 36.49 -26.07
N ALA A 46 6.07 35.18 -26.34
CA ALA A 46 5.69 34.63 -27.65
C ALA A 46 4.24 34.97 -28.05
N LEU A 47 3.35 35.06 -27.07
CA LEU A 47 1.95 35.46 -27.27
C LEU A 47 1.81 36.97 -27.48
N ALA A 48 2.62 37.77 -26.77
CA ALA A 48 2.69 39.22 -26.97
C ALA A 48 3.24 39.59 -28.36
N SER A 49 4.25 38.87 -28.86
CA SER A 49 4.80 39.09 -30.21
C SER A 49 3.81 38.76 -31.32
N GLN A 50 2.86 37.83 -31.10
CA GLN A 50 1.80 37.53 -32.06
C GLN A 50 0.77 38.67 -32.22
N ARG A 51 0.60 39.55 -31.22
CA ARG A 51 -0.32 40.71 -31.34
C ARG A 51 0.31 41.90 -32.07
N ALA A 52 1.64 41.99 -32.11
CA ALA A 52 2.37 43.04 -32.83
C ALA A 52 2.48 42.68 -34.33
N LEU A 53 1.34 42.53 -35.01
CA LEU A 53 1.25 42.22 -36.44
C LEU A 53 1.37 43.50 -37.31
N ASP A 54 2.45 44.25 -37.18
CA ASP A 54 2.82 45.27 -38.16
C ASP A 54 4.17 44.93 -38.83
N SER A 55 4.10 44.70 -40.14
CA SER A 55 5.16 44.50 -41.15
C SER A 55 6.11 43.28 -41.11
N ASP A 56 6.37 42.60 -39.99
CA ASP A 56 7.34 41.48 -39.94
C ASP A 56 6.74 40.15 -39.43
N ALA A 57 5.78 39.59 -40.17
CA ALA A 57 5.11 38.33 -39.82
C ALA A 57 6.09 37.13 -39.74
N ASN A 58 7.14 37.08 -40.56
CA ASN A 58 8.12 35.99 -40.51
C ASN A 58 9.00 36.05 -39.24
N ASP A 59 9.45 37.24 -38.82
CA ASP A 59 10.27 37.38 -37.63
C ASP A 59 9.48 37.17 -36.33
N SER A 60 8.19 37.50 -36.32
CA SER A 60 7.33 37.19 -35.18
C SER A 60 7.06 35.69 -35.07
N ILE A 61 6.83 34.99 -36.19
CA ILE A 61 6.69 33.52 -36.23
C ILE A 61 7.99 32.83 -35.76
N SER A 62 9.16 33.25 -36.26
CA SER A 62 10.44 32.66 -35.85
C SER A 62 10.75 32.91 -34.36
N ARG A 63 10.45 34.10 -33.83
CA ARG A 63 10.62 34.40 -32.40
C ARG A 63 9.65 33.62 -31.51
N THR A 64 8.40 33.48 -31.94
CA THR A 64 7.40 32.64 -31.24
C THR A 64 7.82 31.17 -31.26
N ALA A 65 8.34 30.65 -32.37
CA ALA A 65 8.86 29.29 -32.46
C ALA A 65 10.09 29.07 -31.56
N ALA A 66 11.04 30.01 -31.55
CA ALA A 66 12.22 29.94 -30.69
C ALA A 66 11.86 29.99 -29.20
N ALA A 67 10.91 30.84 -28.81
CA ALA A 67 10.43 30.92 -27.44
C ALA A 67 9.70 29.64 -26.99
N ARG A 68 8.94 28.99 -27.90
CA ARG A 68 8.34 27.68 -27.64
C ARG A 68 9.38 26.57 -27.48
N ALA A 69 10.39 26.55 -28.34
CA ALA A 69 11.49 25.58 -28.23
C ALA A 69 12.27 25.76 -26.92
N ALA A 70 12.54 27.00 -26.51
CA ALA A 70 13.19 27.30 -25.24
C ALA A 70 12.31 26.95 -24.03
N ALA A 71 10.98 27.16 -24.12
CA ALA A 71 10.04 26.72 -23.09
C ALA A 71 9.98 25.19 -22.97
N ALA A 72 9.99 24.46 -24.09
CA ALA A 72 10.05 23.00 -24.10
C ALA A 72 11.35 22.50 -23.44
N GLY A 73 12.52 23.01 -23.84
CA GLY A 73 13.80 22.63 -23.24
C GLY A 73 13.90 23.00 -21.74
N ALA A 74 13.25 24.07 -21.30
CA ALA A 74 13.12 24.37 -19.89
C ALA A 74 12.27 23.31 -19.17
N LEU A 75 11.15 22.90 -19.74
CA LEU A 75 10.33 21.84 -19.16
C LEU A 75 11.05 20.48 -19.14
N ASP A 76 11.89 20.16 -20.13
CA ASP A 76 12.70 18.93 -20.12
C ASP A 76 13.68 18.90 -18.94
N ILE A 77 14.31 20.05 -18.62
CA ILE A 77 15.13 20.18 -17.41
C ILE A 77 14.27 20.01 -16.15
N SER A 78 13.05 20.54 -16.14
CA SER A 78 12.12 20.31 -15.04
C SER A 78 11.73 18.83 -14.89
N LEU A 79 11.60 18.07 -15.98
CA LEU A 79 11.30 16.63 -15.94
C LEU A 79 12.42 15.84 -15.27
N GLU A 80 13.68 16.10 -15.64
CA GLU A 80 14.85 15.48 -15.02
C GLU A 80 14.95 15.81 -13.51
N LEU A 81 14.51 16.99 -13.11
CA LEU A 81 14.44 17.37 -11.70
C LEU A 81 13.20 16.79 -10.99
N ALA A 82 12.14 16.50 -11.74
CA ALA A 82 10.85 16.01 -11.26
C ALA A 82 10.75 14.48 -11.21
N SER A 83 11.82 13.76 -11.56
CA SER A 83 11.80 12.30 -11.62
C SER A 83 11.52 11.64 -10.26
N ASP A 84 11.60 12.37 -9.15
CA ASP A 84 11.32 11.85 -7.80
C ASP A 84 9.89 12.22 -7.35
N ALA A 85 9.03 11.20 -7.18
CA ALA A 85 7.64 11.34 -6.76
C ALA A 85 7.48 12.06 -5.40
N SER A 86 8.46 11.93 -4.49
CA SER A 86 8.40 12.51 -3.14
C SER A 86 8.28 14.05 -3.14
N LEU A 87 8.66 14.70 -4.25
CA LEU A 87 8.58 16.15 -4.43
C LEU A 87 7.15 16.66 -4.66
N PHE A 88 6.24 15.80 -5.12
CA PHE A 88 4.90 16.18 -5.58
C PHE A 88 3.75 15.51 -4.84
N VAL A 89 4.04 14.41 -4.13
CA VAL A 89 3.05 13.66 -3.36
C VAL A 89 2.35 14.55 -2.33
N ARG A 90 1.02 14.64 -2.46
CA ARG A 90 0.13 15.04 -1.38
C ARG A 90 -0.75 13.83 -1.05
N ASN A 91 -0.94 13.55 0.24
CA ASN A 91 -1.55 12.31 0.73
C ASN A 91 -3.08 12.21 0.51
N ALA A 92 -3.61 12.50 -0.68
CA ALA A 92 -5.03 12.24 -1.00
C ALA A 92 -5.26 12.04 -2.53
N PRO A 93 -5.76 10.88 -2.96
CA PRO A 93 -6.45 10.71 -4.26
C PRO A 93 -7.64 11.67 -4.40
N GLY A 94 -8.11 11.92 -5.61
CA GLY A 94 -9.26 12.81 -5.84
C GLY A 94 -9.02 14.28 -5.51
N SER A 95 -7.78 14.67 -5.20
CA SER A 95 -7.41 16.05 -4.96
C SER A 95 -7.23 16.82 -6.27
N GLU A 96 -7.84 18.01 -6.35
CA GLU A 96 -7.69 18.93 -7.48
C GLU A 96 -6.19 19.12 -7.82
N PRO A 97 -5.79 19.10 -9.10
CA PRO A 97 -4.41 19.33 -9.54
C PRO A 97 -3.82 20.58 -8.90
N LEU A 98 -2.94 20.39 -7.90
CA LEU A 98 -2.39 21.52 -7.18
C LEU A 98 -1.34 22.22 -8.05
N PRO A 99 -1.47 23.54 -8.24
CA PRO A 99 -0.54 24.24 -9.10
C PRO A 99 0.85 24.23 -8.45
N LEU A 100 1.89 24.00 -9.26
CA LEU A 100 3.29 24.10 -8.82
C LEU A 100 3.55 25.49 -8.21
N PHE A 101 2.88 26.50 -8.76
CA PHE A 101 2.74 27.82 -8.17
C PHE A 101 1.37 28.40 -8.49
N GLU A 102 0.78 29.09 -7.51
CA GLU A 102 -0.46 29.84 -7.70
C GLU A 102 -0.36 30.76 -8.92
N PRO A 103 -1.39 30.84 -9.79
CA PRO A 103 -1.34 31.69 -10.96
C PRO A 103 -0.85 33.11 -10.65
N VAL A 104 0.24 33.53 -11.28
CA VAL A 104 0.89 34.82 -11.03
C VAL A 104 0.49 35.80 -12.11
N LEU A 105 -0.02 36.96 -11.70
CA LEU A 105 -0.29 38.08 -12.59
C LEU A 105 0.98 38.95 -12.71
N ILE A 106 1.52 39.10 -13.92
CA ILE A 106 2.59 40.05 -14.22
C ILE A 106 2.12 40.95 -15.36
N GLY A 107 1.81 42.21 -15.05
CA GLY A 107 1.16 43.12 -15.99
C GLY A 107 -0.28 42.68 -16.29
N ALA A 108 -0.60 42.46 -17.57
CA ALA A 108 -1.90 41.96 -18.03
C ALA A 108 -1.93 40.45 -18.31
N ASN A 109 -0.84 39.75 -17.97
CA ASN A 109 -0.64 38.35 -18.32
C ASN A 109 -0.69 37.48 -17.05
N THR A 110 -1.39 36.36 -17.12
CA THR A 110 -1.42 35.37 -16.04
C THR A 110 -0.56 34.18 -16.42
N TYR A 111 0.35 33.78 -15.53
CA TYR A 111 1.22 32.61 -15.70
C TYR A 111 0.82 31.55 -14.70
N ALA A 112 0.76 30.28 -15.11
CA ALA A 112 0.43 29.16 -14.24
C ALA A 112 1.21 27.91 -14.65
N ALA A 113 1.55 27.07 -13.69
CA ALA A 113 2.03 25.72 -13.98
C ALA A 113 1.38 24.70 -13.03
N ARG A 114 1.07 23.53 -13.58
CA ARG A 114 0.49 22.41 -12.83
C ARG A 114 1.13 21.10 -13.27
N ILE A 115 1.03 20.12 -12.38
CA ILE A 115 1.41 18.73 -12.62
C ILE A 115 0.15 17.87 -12.43
N THR A 116 -0.11 16.95 -13.34
CA THR A 116 -1.26 16.04 -13.31
C THR A 116 -0.82 14.61 -13.57
N ASP A 117 -1.53 13.63 -13.02
CA ASP A 117 -1.35 12.22 -13.43
C ASP A 117 -1.64 12.08 -14.95
N LEU A 118 -0.93 11.20 -15.64
CA LEU A 118 -1.18 10.96 -17.06
C LEU A 118 -2.46 10.16 -17.31
N ARG A 119 -2.81 9.22 -16.42
CA ARG A 119 -3.96 8.31 -16.56
C ARG A 119 -5.28 8.99 -16.25
N VAL A 120 -5.27 9.91 -15.28
CA VAL A 120 -6.47 10.60 -14.78
C VAL A 120 -6.21 12.10 -14.68
N PRO A 121 -7.22 12.96 -14.90
CA PRO A 121 -7.07 14.41 -14.83
C PRO A 121 -6.97 14.94 -13.38
N GLU A 122 -6.27 14.23 -12.50
CA GLU A 122 -6.14 14.50 -11.07
C GLU A 122 -4.71 14.89 -10.69
N ALA A 123 -4.49 15.30 -9.44
CA ALA A 123 -3.14 15.53 -8.93
C ALA A 123 -2.32 14.23 -8.90
N VAL A 124 -1.01 14.36 -9.09
CA VAL A 124 -0.06 13.25 -8.89
C VAL A 124 -0.14 12.76 -7.44
N SER A 125 -0.23 11.44 -7.28
CA SER A 125 -0.28 10.73 -6.00
C SER A 125 0.95 9.81 -5.82
N VAL A 126 1.00 9.07 -4.71
CA VAL A 126 2.03 8.04 -4.47
C VAL A 126 1.92 6.84 -5.43
N GLU A 127 0.75 6.64 -6.05
CA GLU A 127 0.50 5.54 -6.99
C GLU A 127 0.64 5.98 -8.47
N SER A 128 0.96 7.25 -8.71
CA SER A 128 1.12 7.80 -10.05
C SER A 128 2.44 7.33 -10.67
N THR A 129 2.39 6.62 -11.78
CA THR A 129 3.59 6.13 -12.49
C THR A 129 4.09 7.09 -13.57
N GLY A 130 3.26 8.06 -13.95
CA GLY A 130 3.60 9.05 -14.96
C GLY A 130 2.79 10.33 -14.79
N PHE A 131 3.35 11.42 -15.30
CA PHE A 131 2.82 12.77 -15.09
C PHE A 131 2.90 13.65 -16.33
N GLU A 132 1.98 14.61 -16.42
CA GLU A 132 2.02 15.72 -17.36
C GLU A 132 2.32 17.02 -16.60
N LEU A 133 3.39 17.71 -17.01
CA LEU A 133 3.72 19.06 -16.58
C LEU A 133 3.19 20.06 -17.59
N ILE A 134 2.26 20.92 -17.17
CA ILE A 134 1.66 21.95 -18.02
C ILE A 134 2.06 23.33 -17.51
N ALA A 135 2.90 24.04 -18.26
CA ALA A 135 3.15 25.47 -18.06
C ALA A 135 2.31 26.29 -19.04
N SER A 136 1.67 27.34 -18.56
CA SER A 136 0.76 28.15 -19.35
C SER A 136 0.87 29.64 -19.07
N ALA A 137 0.56 30.44 -20.09
CA ALA A 137 0.47 31.88 -20.04
C ALA A 137 -0.79 32.35 -20.76
N SER A 138 -1.58 33.22 -20.14
CA SER A 138 -2.79 33.79 -20.73
C SER A 138 -2.76 35.31 -20.77
N VAL A 139 -3.37 35.87 -21.82
CA VAL A 139 -3.55 37.32 -22.02
C VAL A 139 -4.97 37.59 -22.50
N GLY A 140 -5.86 38.01 -21.61
CA GLY A 140 -7.30 38.06 -21.90
C GLY A 140 -7.85 36.64 -22.07
N GLU A 141 -8.56 36.37 -23.17
CA GLU A 141 -9.13 35.04 -23.47
C GLU A 141 -8.15 34.06 -24.15
N VAL A 142 -6.96 34.53 -24.56
CA VAL A 142 -5.99 33.68 -25.27
C VAL A 142 -5.06 33.00 -24.29
N LEU A 143 -5.06 31.67 -24.29
CA LEU A 143 -4.20 30.81 -23.48
C LEU A 143 -3.16 30.11 -24.38
N GLN A 144 -1.88 30.19 -24.03
CA GLN A 144 -0.84 29.31 -24.56
C GLN A 144 -0.35 28.38 -23.46
N SER A 145 -0.03 27.14 -23.84
CA SER A 145 0.56 26.16 -22.94
C SER A 145 1.70 25.41 -23.63
N ALA A 146 2.68 24.99 -22.84
CA ALA A 146 3.66 23.97 -23.18
C ALA A 146 3.48 22.81 -22.20
N ARG A 147 3.67 21.60 -22.73
CA ARG A 147 3.44 20.34 -22.04
C ARG A 147 4.71 19.52 -22.09
N ALA A 148 4.97 18.79 -21.01
CA ALA A 148 6.07 17.86 -20.89
C ALA A 148 5.53 16.61 -20.18
N LEU A 149 5.96 15.43 -20.61
CA LEU A 149 5.47 14.15 -20.11
C LEU A 149 6.66 13.38 -19.55
N GLY A 150 6.47 12.66 -18.45
CA GLY A 150 7.53 11.85 -17.88
C GLY A 150 7.01 10.72 -17.00
N ARG A 151 7.91 9.79 -16.68
CA ARG A 151 7.70 8.77 -15.65
C ARG A 151 8.13 9.28 -14.28
N LEU A 152 7.41 8.85 -13.25
CA LEU A 152 7.81 9.06 -11.86
C LEU A 152 8.66 7.88 -11.40
N GLN A 153 9.81 8.16 -10.84
CA GLN A 153 10.52 7.20 -10.01
C GLN A 153 10.00 7.31 -8.58
N HIS A 154 9.77 6.14 -7.98
CA HIS A 154 9.29 6.06 -6.62
C HIS A 154 10.43 5.67 -5.69
N ALA A 155 10.44 6.23 -4.48
CA ALA A 155 11.46 5.91 -3.49
C ALA A 155 11.41 4.44 -3.01
N ASP A 156 10.25 3.81 -3.14
CA ASP A 156 9.98 2.43 -2.74
C ASP A 156 10.32 1.41 -3.84
N MET A 157 10.89 1.79 -4.99
CA MET A 157 11.17 0.87 -6.10
C MET A 157 12.10 -0.30 -5.75
N VAL A 158 12.88 -0.17 -4.68
CA VAL A 158 13.75 -1.23 -4.14
C VAL A 158 13.05 -2.12 -3.11
N SER A 159 11.87 -1.72 -2.63
CA SER A 159 11.07 -2.41 -1.62
C SER A 159 9.69 -2.86 -2.12
N ARG A 160 9.19 -2.31 -3.24
CA ARG A 160 7.96 -2.67 -3.92
C ARG A 160 8.30 -3.01 -5.37
N ILE A 161 7.95 -4.23 -5.78
CA ILE A 161 8.29 -4.83 -7.07
C ILE A 161 7.04 -5.22 -7.83
N ASP A 162 7.19 -5.23 -9.15
CA ASP A 162 6.17 -5.72 -10.07
C ASP A 162 6.69 -6.99 -10.74
N LEU A 163 5.97 -8.10 -10.56
CA LEU A 163 6.34 -9.41 -11.10
C LEU A 163 5.37 -9.88 -12.18
N ASP A 164 4.46 -9.00 -12.60
CA ASP A 164 3.33 -9.38 -13.43
C ASP A 164 3.62 -9.44 -14.93
N LEU A 165 4.83 -8.98 -15.30
CA LEU A 165 5.41 -8.99 -16.64
C LEU A 165 4.63 -8.15 -17.66
N SER A 166 3.84 -7.19 -17.19
CA SER A 166 3.03 -6.31 -18.03
C SER A 166 3.82 -5.18 -18.70
N GLU A 167 5.07 -4.98 -18.30
CA GLU A 167 6.02 -4.09 -18.97
C GLU A 167 6.45 -4.62 -20.36
N PHE A 168 6.12 -5.88 -20.68
CA PHE A 168 6.36 -6.47 -22.00
C PHE A 168 5.08 -6.46 -22.84
N GLY A 169 5.15 -5.99 -24.08
CA GLY A 169 4.02 -6.05 -25.01
C GLY A 169 3.70 -7.48 -25.43
N MET A 170 4.73 -8.27 -25.72
CA MET A 170 4.64 -9.69 -26.01
C MET A 170 5.82 -10.44 -25.39
N LEU A 171 5.55 -11.40 -24.50
CA LEU A 171 6.60 -12.21 -23.87
C LEU A 171 6.29 -13.70 -24.01
N ALA A 172 7.25 -14.45 -24.55
CA ALA A 172 7.18 -15.90 -24.61
C ALA A 172 8.01 -16.57 -23.50
N THR A 173 7.46 -17.57 -22.81
CA THR A 173 8.26 -18.35 -21.85
C THR A 173 9.12 -19.42 -22.53
N ALA A 174 8.81 -19.81 -23.77
CA ALA A 174 9.65 -20.72 -24.54
C ALA A 174 10.90 -20.02 -25.10
N GLY A 175 12.08 -20.55 -24.78
CA GLY A 175 13.36 -20.14 -25.36
C GLY A 175 13.68 -20.86 -26.67
N ILE A 176 12.84 -20.68 -27.70
CA ILE A 176 13.01 -21.32 -29.02
C ILE A 176 12.95 -20.29 -30.15
N ASP A 177 13.42 -20.68 -31.34
CA ASP A 177 13.22 -19.92 -32.57
C ASP A 177 11.72 -19.71 -32.84
N GLY A 178 11.33 -18.47 -33.10
CA GLY A 178 9.93 -18.14 -33.42
C GLY A 178 8.94 -18.42 -32.29
N ALA A 179 9.38 -18.35 -31.02
CA ALA A 179 8.48 -18.36 -29.87
C ALA A 179 7.43 -17.23 -29.91
N ILE A 180 7.77 -16.12 -30.58
CA ILE A 180 6.87 -15.06 -31.00
C ILE A 180 6.80 -15.02 -32.52
N THR A 181 5.57 -15.05 -33.06
CA THR A 181 5.31 -14.97 -34.50
C THR A 181 4.38 -13.82 -34.83
N LEU A 182 4.80 -12.98 -35.79
CA LEU A 182 3.98 -11.94 -36.41
C LEU A 182 3.70 -12.34 -37.86
N GLY A 183 2.46 -12.74 -38.13
CA GLY A 183 1.98 -13.22 -39.43
C GLY A 183 1.74 -12.12 -40.45
N ASP A 184 1.33 -12.50 -41.67
CA ASP A 184 1.08 -11.53 -42.74
C ASP A 184 -0.01 -10.52 -42.33
N ASP A 185 0.21 -9.25 -42.61
CA ASP A 185 -0.72 -8.15 -42.33
C ASP A 185 -1.11 -8.01 -40.84
N SER A 186 -0.43 -8.71 -39.92
CA SER A 186 -0.58 -8.51 -38.48
C SER A 186 -0.02 -7.15 -38.07
N ASN A 187 -0.49 -6.60 -36.95
CA ASN A 187 -0.01 -5.33 -36.44
C ASN A 187 0.36 -5.40 -34.96
N LEU A 188 1.57 -4.94 -34.64
CA LEU A 188 2.03 -4.64 -33.29
C LEU A 188 2.39 -3.15 -33.24
N SER A 189 1.67 -2.38 -32.42
CA SER A 189 1.99 -0.97 -32.19
C SER A 189 1.56 -0.53 -30.79
N VAL A 190 1.90 0.70 -30.41
CA VAL A 190 1.35 1.31 -29.20
C VAL A 190 -0.13 1.64 -29.45
N TRP A 191 -0.96 1.51 -28.42
CA TRP A 191 -2.34 1.99 -28.45
C TRP A 191 -2.34 3.53 -28.44
N GLU A 192 -2.68 4.17 -29.57
CA GLU A 192 -2.46 5.62 -29.79
C GLU A 192 -3.21 6.52 -28.80
N THR A 193 -4.33 6.04 -28.26
CA THR A 193 -5.14 6.80 -27.30
C THR A 193 -4.81 6.46 -25.84
N ALA A 194 -3.90 5.52 -25.59
CA ALA A 194 -3.48 5.18 -24.24
C ALA A 194 -2.78 6.37 -23.57
N PRO A 195 -2.96 6.58 -22.26
CA PRO A 195 -2.49 7.77 -21.58
C PRO A 195 -0.98 8.01 -21.70
N PHE A 196 -0.20 6.92 -21.80
CA PHE A 196 1.27 6.97 -21.86
C PHE A 196 1.80 6.87 -23.30
N ALA A 197 0.93 6.79 -24.31
CA ALA A 197 1.34 6.63 -25.71
C ALA A 197 2.26 7.77 -26.19
N ALA A 198 2.03 8.99 -25.68
CA ALA A 198 2.80 10.16 -26.04
C ALA A 198 4.23 10.18 -25.45
N LEU A 199 4.56 9.29 -24.49
CA LEU A 199 5.94 9.08 -24.04
C LEU A 199 6.83 8.45 -25.13
N ALA A 200 6.21 7.83 -26.16
CA ALA A 200 6.90 7.17 -27.26
C ALA A 200 7.93 6.12 -26.81
N GLU A 201 7.61 5.42 -25.72
CA GLU A 201 8.43 4.35 -25.19
C GLU A 201 8.35 3.11 -26.09
N PRO A 202 9.45 2.35 -26.20
CA PRO A 202 9.50 1.20 -27.07
C PRO A 202 8.69 0.03 -26.49
N ILE A 203 8.00 -0.71 -27.35
CA ILE A 203 7.35 -1.96 -26.99
C ILE A 203 8.43 -3.04 -26.87
N VAL A 204 8.63 -3.58 -25.68
CA VAL A 204 9.59 -4.68 -25.51
C VAL A 204 8.91 -6.01 -25.81
N ILE A 205 9.51 -6.79 -26.72
CA ILE A 205 9.07 -8.13 -27.07
C ILE A 205 10.22 -9.14 -27.00
N GLY A 206 9.94 -10.40 -26.66
CA GLY A 206 10.97 -11.44 -26.71
C GLY A 206 10.61 -12.69 -25.93
N SER A 207 11.62 -13.41 -25.45
CA SER A 207 11.41 -14.57 -24.58
C SER A 207 12.06 -14.39 -23.22
N THR A 208 11.56 -15.10 -22.20
CA THR A 208 12.13 -15.08 -20.84
C THR A 208 13.61 -15.48 -20.79
N ALA A 209 14.00 -16.41 -21.66
CA ALA A 209 15.39 -16.83 -21.88
C ALA A 209 16.21 -15.86 -22.76
N ARG A 210 15.65 -14.69 -23.11
CA ARG A 210 16.27 -13.66 -23.98
C ARG A 210 16.80 -14.23 -25.30
N HIS A 211 16.07 -15.18 -25.89
CA HIS A 211 16.53 -15.97 -27.01
C HIS A 211 16.67 -15.11 -28.29
N ALA A 212 17.85 -15.18 -28.91
CA ALA A 212 18.23 -14.27 -30.00
C ALA A 212 17.33 -14.34 -31.25
N LEU A 213 16.64 -15.45 -31.48
CA LEU A 213 15.74 -15.65 -32.62
C LEU A 213 14.29 -15.91 -32.14
N ALA A 214 13.94 -15.46 -30.94
CA ALA A 214 12.60 -15.64 -30.38
C ALA A 214 11.50 -15.02 -31.27
N VAL A 215 11.80 -13.90 -31.94
CA VAL A 215 10.81 -13.15 -32.73
C VAL A 215 11.00 -13.45 -34.21
N THR A 216 9.92 -13.88 -34.86
CA THR A 216 9.83 -14.04 -36.32
C THR A 216 8.71 -13.16 -36.86
N ARG A 217 8.97 -12.52 -38.01
CA ARG A 217 8.07 -11.54 -38.60
C ARG A 217 7.91 -11.77 -40.10
N ALA A 218 6.67 -11.88 -40.56
CA ALA A 218 6.34 -11.92 -41.97
C ALA A 218 6.62 -10.57 -42.66
N SER A 219 6.79 -10.57 -43.98
CA SER A 219 7.21 -9.36 -44.70
C SER A 219 6.19 -8.23 -44.68
N THR A 220 4.89 -8.55 -44.56
CA THR A 220 3.81 -7.55 -44.52
C THR A 220 3.35 -7.22 -43.10
N ALA A 221 3.87 -7.91 -42.08
CA ALA A 221 3.56 -7.61 -40.70
C ALA A 221 4.08 -6.22 -40.29
N ARG A 222 3.21 -5.41 -39.69
CA ARG A 222 3.53 -4.10 -39.12
C ARG A 222 3.97 -4.28 -37.66
N ALA A 223 5.13 -3.76 -37.31
CA ALA A 223 5.66 -3.81 -35.95
C ALA A 223 6.38 -2.49 -35.66
N GLU A 224 5.66 -1.52 -35.11
CA GLU A 224 6.13 -0.14 -34.94
C GLU A 224 6.59 0.13 -33.51
N GLY A 225 7.72 0.83 -33.37
CA GLY A 225 8.24 1.24 -32.08
C GLY A 225 8.61 0.09 -31.14
N HIS A 226 8.99 -1.08 -31.67
CA HIS A 226 9.35 -2.24 -30.86
C HIS A 226 10.87 -2.42 -30.73
N VAL A 227 11.27 -3.07 -29.64
CA VAL A 227 12.64 -3.55 -29.41
C VAL A 227 12.59 -5.01 -28.99
N VAL A 228 13.60 -5.78 -29.40
CA VAL A 228 13.69 -7.20 -29.06
C VAL A 228 14.56 -7.38 -27.82
N LEU A 229 14.04 -8.10 -26.85
CA LEU A 229 14.75 -8.46 -25.63
C LEU A 229 15.96 -9.37 -25.95
N ARG A 230 17.13 -9.04 -25.41
CA ARG A 230 18.40 -9.76 -25.63
C ARG A 230 19.18 -9.97 -24.35
N ASP A 231 20.02 -10.99 -24.39
CA ASP A 231 21.02 -11.22 -23.34
C ASP A 231 22.11 -10.14 -23.37
N GLY A 232 22.44 -9.60 -22.21
CA GLY A 232 23.46 -8.57 -22.05
C GLY A 232 23.22 -7.70 -20.81
N PRO A 233 24.23 -6.94 -20.36
CA PRO A 233 24.04 -6.02 -19.23
C PRO A 233 23.04 -4.93 -19.58
N PHE A 234 22.42 -4.32 -18.58
CA PHE A 234 21.71 -3.06 -18.78
C PHE A 234 22.64 -2.01 -19.39
N ALA A 235 22.08 -1.11 -20.20
CA ALA A 235 22.83 0.05 -20.70
C ALA A 235 23.42 0.84 -19.53
N ALA A 236 24.72 1.15 -19.59
CA ALA A 236 25.43 1.83 -18.51
C ALA A 236 25.04 3.31 -18.40
N ASP A 237 24.63 3.92 -19.52
CA ASP A 237 24.20 5.31 -19.59
C ASP A 237 23.16 5.55 -20.69
N ALA A 238 22.67 6.79 -20.78
CA ALA A 238 21.66 7.20 -21.75
C ALA A 238 22.14 7.09 -23.21
N ALA A 239 23.45 7.23 -23.47
CA ALA A 239 23.99 7.14 -24.82
C ALA A 239 24.01 5.68 -25.30
N GLU A 240 24.42 4.75 -24.43
CA GLU A 240 24.33 3.32 -24.69
C GLU A 240 22.87 2.87 -24.82
N ARG A 241 21.97 3.37 -23.97
CA ARG A 241 20.53 3.09 -24.10
C ARG A 241 20.00 3.57 -25.46
N ALA A 242 20.33 4.78 -25.88
CA ALA A 242 19.93 5.30 -27.19
C ALA A 242 20.49 4.45 -28.34
N GLN A 243 21.72 3.95 -28.21
CA GLN A 243 22.31 3.04 -29.18
C GLN A 243 21.57 1.70 -29.24
N GLN A 244 21.24 1.09 -28.10
CA GLN A 244 20.45 -0.15 -28.05
C GLN A 244 19.08 0.01 -28.71
N LEU A 245 18.39 1.12 -28.42
CA LEU A 245 17.10 1.44 -29.06
C LEU A 245 17.24 1.61 -30.57
N ALA A 246 18.31 2.27 -31.04
CA ALA A 246 18.61 2.41 -32.46
C ALA A 246 18.90 1.07 -33.15
N ASP A 247 19.52 0.14 -32.41
CA ASP A 247 19.78 -1.23 -32.87
C ASP A 247 18.54 -2.15 -32.75
N GLY A 248 17.42 -1.64 -32.22
CA GLY A 248 16.18 -2.39 -32.06
C GLY A 248 16.25 -3.45 -30.96
N VAL A 249 17.09 -3.23 -29.94
CA VAL A 249 17.38 -4.18 -28.88
C VAL A 249 17.15 -3.55 -27.50
N ASN A 250 16.77 -4.37 -26.53
CA ASN A 250 16.81 -4.04 -25.11
C ASN A 250 17.48 -5.19 -24.35
N THR A 251 18.58 -4.92 -23.64
CA THR A 251 19.35 -5.96 -22.94
C THR A 251 19.01 -6.04 -21.46
N VAL A 252 18.90 -7.27 -20.96
CA VAL A 252 18.67 -7.58 -19.55
C VAL A 252 19.67 -8.66 -19.11
N PRO A 253 20.29 -8.55 -17.92
CA PRO A 253 21.45 -9.36 -17.54
C PRO A 253 21.15 -10.82 -17.19
N ALA A 254 19.89 -11.19 -16.94
CA ALA A 254 19.52 -12.54 -16.54
C ALA A 254 18.15 -13.00 -17.09
N ASP A 255 17.90 -14.31 -16.96
CA ASP A 255 16.63 -14.95 -17.30
C ASP A 255 15.48 -14.37 -16.49
N ILE A 256 14.41 -14.03 -17.19
CA ILE A 256 13.19 -13.51 -16.59
C ILE A 256 12.42 -14.70 -16.04
N HIS A 257 12.01 -14.59 -14.77
CA HIS A 257 11.15 -15.60 -14.17
C HIS A 257 9.68 -15.23 -14.39
N ALA A 258 8.92 -16.13 -15.00
CA ALA A 258 7.47 -16.01 -15.14
C ALA A 258 6.78 -16.94 -14.13
N PRO A 259 6.20 -16.42 -13.05
CA PRO A 259 5.55 -17.25 -12.04
C PRO A 259 4.37 -18.02 -12.61
N SER A 260 4.15 -19.23 -12.10
CA SER A 260 3.03 -20.08 -12.51
C SER A 260 1.68 -19.56 -11.98
N VAL A 261 0.62 -19.81 -12.73
CA VAL A 261 -0.76 -19.53 -12.30
C VAL A 261 -1.29 -20.73 -11.51
N VAL A 262 -1.85 -20.48 -10.34
CA VAL A 262 -2.36 -21.54 -9.45
C VAL A 262 -3.80 -21.22 -9.06
N LEU A 263 -4.75 -22.09 -9.40
CA LEU A 263 -6.15 -21.83 -9.03
C LEU A 263 -6.34 -21.76 -7.51
N PRO A 264 -7.23 -20.86 -7.02
CA PRO A 264 -7.57 -20.82 -5.61
C PRO A 264 -8.25 -22.12 -5.16
N ALA A 265 -8.23 -22.34 -3.84
CA ALA A 265 -8.98 -23.43 -3.24
C ALA A 265 -10.47 -23.30 -3.61
N ARG A 266 -11.11 -24.43 -3.91
CA ARG A 266 -12.51 -24.44 -4.30
C ARG A 266 -13.37 -24.03 -3.10
N PRO A 267 -14.23 -23.01 -3.22
CA PRO A 267 -15.20 -22.72 -2.17
C PRO A 267 -16.16 -23.89 -2.01
N THR A 268 -16.78 -24.02 -0.83
CA THR A 268 -17.86 -24.98 -0.65
C THR A 268 -18.94 -24.72 -1.71
N PRO A 269 -19.48 -25.77 -2.37
CA PRO A 269 -20.50 -25.55 -3.38
C PRO A 269 -21.75 -24.97 -2.71
N ASP A 270 -22.04 -23.72 -3.04
CA ASP A 270 -23.15 -22.99 -2.42
C ASP A 270 -24.34 -22.85 -3.38
N LEU A 271 -24.14 -23.07 -4.70
CA LEU A 271 -25.20 -22.98 -5.70
C LEU A 271 -25.20 -24.14 -6.69
N ILE A 272 -26.24 -24.97 -6.64
CA ILE A 272 -26.49 -26.03 -7.62
C ILE A 272 -27.39 -25.48 -8.72
N ILE A 273 -26.87 -25.43 -9.95
CA ILE A 273 -27.63 -25.05 -11.15
C ILE A 273 -28.03 -26.32 -11.90
N ALA A 274 -29.34 -26.56 -12.05
CA ALA A 274 -29.83 -27.72 -12.79
C ALA A 274 -29.93 -27.44 -14.29
N ALA A 275 -29.97 -28.51 -15.10
CA ALA A 275 -30.11 -28.38 -16.54
C ALA A 275 -31.46 -27.70 -16.90
N GLY A 276 -31.39 -26.64 -17.71
CA GLY A 276 -32.56 -25.85 -18.12
C GLY A 276 -32.89 -24.66 -17.21
N ASP A 277 -32.21 -24.52 -16.06
CA ASP A 277 -32.32 -23.32 -15.24
C ASP A 277 -31.66 -22.12 -15.94
N ASN A 278 -32.22 -20.93 -15.74
CA ASN A 278 -31.56 -19.69 -16.15
C ASN A 278 -30.40 -19.41 -15.19
N ALA A 279 -29.21 -19.89 -15.56
CA ALA A 279 -27.99 -19.76 -14.77
C ALA A 279 -27.65 -18.30 -14.43
N ALA A 280 -27.78 -17.38 -15.41
CA ALA A 280 -27.49 -15.96 -15.21
C ALA A 280 -28.35 -15.36 -14.09
N ASN A 281 -29.67 -15.64 -14.11
CA ASN A 281 -30.58 -15.16 -13.08
C ASN A 281 -30.30 -15.81 -11.71
N ALA A 282 -30.01 -17.11 -11.69
CA ALA A 282 -29.73 -17.83 -10.44
C ALA A 282 -28.49 -17.27 -9.75
N ILE A 283 -27.41 -17.04 -10.50
CA ILE A 283 -26.17 -16.45 -9.98
C ILE A 283 -26.41 -15.01 -9.55
N THR A 284 -26.97 -14.16 -10.42
CA THR A 284 -27.25 -12.74 -10.11
C THR A 284 -28.09 -12.59 -8.83
N THR A 285 -29.13 -13.41 -8.69
CA THR A 285 -29.99 -13.40 -7.50
C THR A 285 -29.23 -13.79 -6.25
N ARG A 286 -28.31 -14.76 -6.36
CA ARG A 286 -27.52 -15.23 -5.22
C ARG A 286 -26.53 -14.16 -4.76
N LEU A 287 -25.87 -13.49 -5.68
CA LEU A 287 -24.96 -12.39 -5.38
C LEU A 287 -25.68 -11.20 -4.74
N ALA A 288 -26.89 -10.88 -5.22
CA ALA A 288 -27.75 -9.87 -4.62
C ALA A 288 -28.24 -10.22 -3.19
N THR A 289 -28.01 -11.44 -2.70
CA THR A 289 -28.29 -11.84 -1.31
C THR A 289 -27.07 -11.72 -0.38
N GLY A 290 -26.00 -11.06 -0.83
CA GLY A 290 -24.80 -10.78 -0.04
C GLY A 290 -23.69 -11.83 -0.15
N ASP A 291 -23.85 -12.84 -1.01
CA ASP A 291 -22.80 -13.83 -1.24
C ASP A 291 -21.62 -13.17 -2.01
N THR A 292 -20.44 -13.12 -1.40
CA THR A 292 -19.21 -12.56 -2.00
C THR A 292 -18.27 -13.64 -2.56
N VAL A 293 -18.52 -14.91 -2.24
CA VAL A 293 -17.80 -16.07 -2.77
C VAL A 293 -18.82 -17.13 -3.15
N LEU A 294 -18.79 -17.59 -4.40
CA LEU A 294 -19.79 -18.52 -4.93
C LEU A 294 -19.15 -19.72 -5.62
N GLY A 295 -19.38 -20.91 -5.07
CA GLY A 295 -18.99 -22.19 -5.70
C GLY A 295 -20.13 -22.84 -6.49
N ILE A 296 -19.93 -23.04 -7.80
CA ILE A 296 -20.87 -23.71 -8.69
C ILE A 296 -20.28 -25.06 -9.11
N PRO A 297 -20.94 -26.21 -8.82
CA PRO A 297 -20.28 -27.50 -8.96
C PRO A 297 -20.16 -28.01 -10.41
N ALA A 298 -20.92 -27.42 -11.34
CA ALA A 298 -21.14 -27.92 -12.70
C ALA A 298 -20.63 -26.97 -13.78
N ALA A 299 -20.67 -27.42 -15.03
CA ALA A 299 -20.53 -26.56 -16.20
C ALA A 299 -21.76 -25.65 -16.33
N VAL A 300 -21.54 -24.42 -16.80
CA VAL A 300 -22.56 -23.39 -16.95
C VAL A 300 -22.56 -22.88 -18.39
N GLU A 301 -23.76 -22.79 -18.97
CA GLU A 301 -23.99 -22.14 -20.26
C GLU A 301 -24.94 -20.96 -20.05
N LEU A 302 -24.48 -19.75 -20.37
CA LEU A 302 -25.34 -18.58 -20.42
C LEU A 302 -26.06 -18.56 -21.76
N SER A 303 -27.39 -18.66 -21.70
CA SER A 303 -28.25 -18.69 -22.88
C SER A 303 -28.15 -17.39 -23.69
N ALA A 304 -28.37 -17.49 -25.00
CA ALA A 304 -28.39 -16.34 -25.90
C ALA A 304 -29.30 -15.21 -25.38
N GLY A 305 -28.76 -13.98 -25.32
CA GLY A 305 -29.46 -12.79 -24.84
C GLY A 305 -29.63 -12.70 -23.32
N SER A 306 -29.07 -13.63 -22.54
CA SER A 306 -29.05 -13.51 -21.07
C SER A 306 -27.98 -12.55 -20.59
N THR A 307 -28.24 -11.87 -19.46
CA THR A 307 -27.26 -11.01 -18.80
C THR A 307 -27.00 -11.52 -17.39
N LEU A 308 -25.75 -11.91 -17.13
CA LEU A 308 -25.25 -12.19 -15.79
C LEU A 308 -24.69 -10.91 -15.20
N VAL A 309 -25.20 -10.47 -14.05
CA VAL A 309 -24.68 -9.30 -13.34
C VAL A 309 -23.85 -9.78 -12.15
N LEU A 310 -22.57 -9.42 -12.15
CA LEU A 310 -21.63 -9.69 -11.08
C LEU A 310 -21.47 -8.40 -10.28
N ASP A 311 -22.22 -8.35 -9.18
CA ASP A 311 -22.40 -7.18 -8.32
C ASP A 311 -22.70 -7.67 -6.90
N SER A 312 -22.35 -6.87 -5.89
CA SER A 312 -22.69 -7.15 -4.50
C SER A 312 -22.66 -5.86 -3.68
N GLU A 313 -23.79 -5.54 -3.04
CA GLU A 313 -23.92 -4.36 -2.16
C GLU A 313 -23.16 -4.54 -0.83
N ASP A 314 -22.86 -5.79 -0.46
CA ASP A 314 -22.18 -6.18 0.79
C ASP A 314 -20.69 -6.48 0.57
N LEU A 315 -20.13 -6.18 -0.61
CA LEU A 315 -18.70 -6.39 -0.87
C LEU A 315 -17.90 -5.34 -0.11
N ASP A 316 -17.02 -5.79 0.80
CA ASP A 316 -16.06 -4.91 1.45
C ASP A 316 -15.23 -4.16 0.37
N PRO A 317 -14.89 -2.88 0.56
CA PRO A 317 -14.21 -2.05 -0.45
C PRO A 317 -12.92 -2.65 -1.04
N ASP A 318 -12.23 -3.51 -0.27
CA ASP A 318 -10.96 -4.13 -0.65
C ASP A 318 -11.10 -5.62 -1.01
N ALA A 319 -12.33 -6.15 -0.96
CA ALA A 319 -12.62 -7.53 -1.29
C ALA A 319 -12.92 -7.70 -2.79
N TRP A 320 -12.71 -8.92 -3.26
CA TRP A 320 -13.07 -9.32 -4.61
C TRP A 320 -14.22 -10.30 -4.55
N LEU A 321 -15.24 -10.04 -5.37
CA LEU A 321 -16.29 -11.00 -5.63
C LEU A 321 -15.68 -12.22 -6.33
N GLN A 322 -15.84 -13.42 -5.79
CA GLN A 322 -15.34 -14.65 -6.41
C GLN A 322 -16.48 -15.52 -6.91
N VAL A 323 -16.45 -15.90 -8.20
CA VAL A 323 -17.37 -16.89 -8.79
C VAL A 323 -16.58 -18.04 -9.40
N ASP A 324 -16.72 -19.23 -8.80
CA ASP A 324 -15.99 -20.45 -9.19
C ASP A 324 -16.91 -21.44 -9.92
N PHE A 325 -16.66 -21.61 -11.21
CA PHE A 325 -17.30 -22.59 -12.07
C PHE A 325 -16.52 -23.90 -12.06
N GLY A 326 -17.14 -24.94 -11.52
CA GLY A 326 -16.57 -26.27 -11.40
C GLY A 326 -16.33 -27.03 -12.71
N GLY A 327 -16.87 -26.52 -13.82
CA GLY A 327 -16.69 -27.07 -15.17
C GLY A 327 -16.49 -25.95 -16.19
N ASN A 328 -16.96 -26.17 -17.42
CA ASN A 328 -16.87 -25.17 -18.49
C ASN A 328 -17.79 -23.98 -18.20
N LEU A 329 -17.38 -22.79 -18.64
CA LEU A 329 -18.24 -21.61 -18.76
C LEU A 329 -18.38 -21.26 -20.24
N THR A 330 -19.61 -21.36 -20.75
CA THR A 330 -19.92 -21.02 -22.14
C THR A 330 -20.84 -19.80 -22.17
N LEU A 331 -20.43 -18.76 -22.88
CA LEU A 331 -21.25 -17.59 -23.18
C LEU A 331 -21.73 -17.70 -24.63
N GLY A 332 -23.01 -18.04 -24.81
CA GLY A 332 -23.60 -18.19 -26.14
C GLY A 332 -23.98 -16.86 -26.79
N GLY A 333 -24.23 -16.87 -28.10
CA GLY A 333 -24.46 -15.65 -28.89
C GLY A 333 -25.42 -14.64 -28.28
N GLY A 334 -24.94 -13.43 -28.06
CA GLY A 334 -25.67 -12.31 -27.47
C GLY A 334 -25.80 -12.36 -25.94
N ALA A 335 -25.22 -13.34 -25.26
CA ALA A 335 -25.10 -13.31 -23.80
C ALA A 335 -24.12 -12.21 -23.36
N SER A 336 -24.36 -11.64 -22.18
CA SER A 336 -23.46 -10.66 -21.57
C SER A 336 -23.19 -10.96 -20.10
N VAL A 337 -21.97 -10.65 -19.66
CA VAL A 337 -21.58 -10.62 -18.25
C VAL A 337 -21.23 -9.19 -17.91
N ALA A 338 -21.95 -8.57 -16.98
CA ALA A 338 -21.70 -7.21 -16.50
C ALA A 338 -20.99 -7.28 -15.14
N VAL A 339 -19.72 -6.87 -15.11
CA VAL A 339 -18.86 -6.84 -13.91
C VAL A 339 -18.94 -5.44 -13.31
N ARG A 340 -19.61 -5.30 -12.17
CA ARG A 340 -19.87 -3.99 -11.53
C ARG A 340 -18.95 -3.68 -10.35
N VAL A 341 -18.35 -4.72 -9.78
CA VAL A 341 -17.42 -4.65 -8.64
C VAL A 341 -16.16 -5.46 -8.98
N PRO A 342 -15.02 -5.25 -8.29
CA PRO A 342 -13.83 -6.09 -8.47
C PRO A 342 -14.18 -7.58 -8.37
N THR A 343 -13.94 -8.33 -9.45
CA THR A 343 -14.46 -9.70 -9.60
C THR A 343 -13.43 -10.68 -10.14
N MET A 344 -13.30 -11.82 -9.47
CA MET A 344 -12.54 -12.99 -9.89
C MET A 344 -13.48 -14.09 -10.40
N ILE A 345 -13.37 -14.42 -11.68
CA ILE A 345 -14.03 -15.56 -12.29
C ILE A 345 -13.04 -16.72 -12.38
N VAL A 346 -13.33 -17.83 -11.72
CA VAL A 346 -12.55 -19.06 -11.80
C VAL A 346 -13.30 -20.08 -12.66
N VAL A 347 -12.71 -20.51 -13.77
CA VAL A 347 -13.27 -21.54 -14.67
C VAL A 347 -12.38 -22.78 -14.59
N ARG A 348 -12.89 -23.84 -13.97
CA ARG A 348 -12.13 -25.09 -13.78
C ARG A 348 -12.12 -25.99 -15.02
N GLY A 349 -12.94 -25.69 -16.02
CA GLY A 349 -12.91 -26.29 -17.36
C GLY A 349 -12.49 -25.26 -18.42
N ASN A 350 -13.13 -25.33 -19.58
CA ASN A 350 -12.91 -24.39 -20.69
C ASN A 350 -13.78 -23.14 -20.56
N LEU A 351 -13.25 -22.00 -20.95
CA LEU A 351 -13.99 -20.76 -21.16
C LEU A 351 -14.24 -20.57 -22.66
N ALA A 352 -15.50 -20.54 -23.08
CA ALA A 352 -15.90 -20.27 -24.45
C ALA A 352 -16.78 -19.03 -24.51
N ILE A 353 -16.35 -18.01 -25.26
CA ILE A 353 -17.08 -16.77 -25.51
C ILE A 353 -17.39 -16.73 -27.00
N ASP A 354 -18.66 -16.86 -27.37
CA ASP A 354 -19.09 -16.95 -28.76
C ASP A 354 -20.16 -15.89 -29.05
N ALA A 355 -19.81 -14.90 -29.87
CA ALA A 355 -20.62 -13.71 -30.13
C ALA A 355 -21.21 -13.09 -28.85
N ALA A 356 -20.42 -13.07 -27.77
CA ALA A 356 -20.83 -12.66 -26.43
C ALA A 356 -19.88 -11.62 -25.83
N ALA A 357 -20.27 -11.01 -24.72
CA ALA A 357 -19.49 -9.93 -24.10
C ALA A 357 -19.30 -10.13 -22.59
N ILE A 358 -18.10 -9.83 -22.08
CA ILE A 358 -17.83 -9.56 -20.67
C ILE A 358 -17.43 -8.10 -20.56
N GLU A 359 -18.24 -7.30 -19.88
CA GLU A 359 -18.09 -5.85 -19.79
C GLU A 359 -17.84 -5.43 -18.34
N VAL A 360 -16.74 -4.70 -18.15
CA VAL A 360 -16.28 -4.20 -16.84
C VAL A 360 -16.70 -2.75 -16.67
N SER A 361 -17.53 -2.47 -15.67
CA SER A 361 -17.95 -1.12 -15.35
C SER A 361 -16.78 -0.25 -14.89
N GLU A 362 -16.93 1.06 -15.03
CA GLU A 362 -15.94 2.04 -14.54
C GLU A 362 -15.70 1.85 -13.04
N GLY A 363 -14.42 1.81 -12.62
CA GLY A 363 -14.01 1.53 -11.24
C GLY A 363 -13.99 0.05 -10.85
N ALA A 364 -14.53 -0.86 -11.67
CA ALA A 364 -14.42 -2.29 -11.44
C ALA A 364 -13.15 -2.88 -12.10
N SER A 365 -12.82 -4.11 -11.74
CA SER A 365 -11.71 -4.86 -12.34
C SER A 365 -12.08 -6.34 -12.45
N LEU A 366 -11.52 -7.02 -13.45
CA LEU A 366 -11.83 -8.40 -13.76
C LEU A 366 -10.56 -9.26 -13.83
N VAL A 367 -10.56 -10.37 -13.08
CA VAL A 367 -9.59 -11.47 -13.29
C VAL A 367 -10.34 -12.72 -13.69
N VAL A 368 -9.92 -13.35 -14.78
CA VAL A 368 -10.47 -14.62 -15.25
C VAL A 368 -9.37 -15.67 -15.21
N LEU A 369 -9.49 -16.66 -14.31
CA LEU A 369 -8.56 -17.78 -14.22
C LEU A 369 -9.17 -19.01 -14.88
N VAL A 370 -8.48 -19.59 -15.85
CA VAL A 370 -8.98 -20.74 -16.63
C VAL A 370 -8.04 -21.93 -16.52
N ALA A 371 -8.57 -23.08 -16.11
CA ALA A 371 -7.83 -24.34 -16.02
C ALA A 371 -7.80 -25.17 -17.31
N GLY A 372 -8.69 -24.86 -18.25
CA GLY A 372 -8.74 -25.46 -19.59
C GLY A 372 -8.29 -24.48 -20.67
N ASP A 373 -8.95 -24.55 -21.83
CA ASP A 373 -8.74 -23.62 -22.94
C ASP A 373 -9.65 -22.39 -22.81
N THR A 374 -9.16 -21.24 -23.28
CA THR A 374 -9.96 -20.02 -23.45
C THR A 374 -10.13 -19.74 -24.93
N THR A 375 -11.38 -19.62 -25.39
CA THR A 375 -11.69 -19.24 -26.78
C THR A 375 -12.67 -18.08 -26.83
N ALA A 376 -12.35 -17.06 -27.62
CA ALA A 376 -13.25 -15.96 -27.95
C ALA A 376 -13.42 -15.90 -29.48
N THR A 377 -14.66 -16.02 -29.95
CA THR A 377 -14.98 -16.16 -31.39
C THR A 377 -16.15 -15.29 -31.80
N ASN A 378 -16.32 -15.09 -33.11
CA ASN A 378 -17.47 -14.42 -33.71
C ASN A 378 -17.76 -13.03 -33.13
N ALA A 379 -16.76 -12.14 -33.15
CA ALA A 379 -16.83 -10.77 -32.62
C ALA A 379 -17.21 -10.71 -31.13
N SER A 380 -16.60 -11.59 -30.32
CA SER A 380 -16.74 -11.54 -28.86
C SER A 380 -15.94 -10.40 -28.24
N TYR A 381 -16.34 -9.97 -27.05
CA TYR A 381 -15.71 -8.84 -26.37
C TYR A 381 -15.39 -9.15 -24.90
N VAL A 382 -14.20 -8.77 -24.45
CA VAL A 382 -13.83 -8.74 -23.02
C VAL A 382 -13.13 -7.42 -22.75
N GLY A 383 -13.63 -6.63 -21.80
CA GLY A 383 -12.98 -5.36 -21.44
C GLY A 383 -13.93 -4.33 -20.83
N PRO A 384 -13.53 -3.04 -20.78
CA PRO A 384 -14.34 -1.97 -20.23
C PRO A 384 -15.70 -1.84 -20.90
N GLN A 385 -16.69 -1.32 -20.17
CA GLN A 385 -18.03 -1.09 -20.66
C GLN A 385 -18.03 -0.21 -21.93
N ARG A 386 -18.70 -0.67 -22.98
CA ARG A 386 -18.74 0.01 -24.29
C ARG A 386 -20.00 0.87 -24.43
N GLU A 387 -19.87 1.97 -25.17
CA GLU A 387 -21.02 2.79 -25.62
C GLU A 387 -21.72 2.19 -26.85
N SER A 388 -21.04 1.32 -27.59
CA SER A 388 -21.52 0.71 -28.83
C SER A 388 -21.12 -0.76 -28.90
N ALA A 389 -21.99 -1.59 -29.45
CA ALA A 389 -21.71 -3.00 -29.70
C ALA A 389 -20.70 -3.22 -30.84
N THR A 390 -20.40 -2.18 -31.65
CA THR A 390 -19.41 -2.26 -32.72
C THR A 390 -18.00 -2.30 -32.14
N LEU A 391 -17.20 -3.28 -32.56
CA LEU A 391 -15.83 -3.47 -32.11
C LEU A 391 -14.84 -2.69 -32.97
N ASP A 392 -14.19 -1.70 -32.36
CA ASP A 392 -13.05 -1.01 -32.92
C ASP A 392 -11.78 -1.86 -32.71
N ARG A 393 -11.03 -2.04 -33.79
CA ARG A 393 -9.83 -2.89 -33.86
C ARG A 393 -8.65 -2.10 -34.43
N THR A 394 -8.72 -0.79 -34.33
CA THR A 394 -7.70 0.15 -34.82
C THR A 394 -6.88 0.69 -33.65
N PRO A 395 -5.64 1.15 -33.88
CA PRO A 395 -4.83 1.76 -32.83
C PRO A 395 -5.46 3.06 -32.28
N SER A 396 -6.40 3.67 -33.01
CA SER A 396 -7.15 4.85 -32.57
C SER A 396 -8.38 4.55 -31.71
N ALA A 397 -8.62 3.28 -31.36
CA ALA A 397 -9.77 2.90 -30.54
C ALA A 397 -9.80 3.72 -29.24
N PRO A 398 -10.96 4.14 -28.73
CA PRO A 398 -11.03 4.99 -27.54
C PRO A 398 -10.54 4.28 -26.26
N TYR A 399 -9.67 4.94 -25.50
CA TYR A 399 -9.28 4.51 -24.16
C TYR A 399 -10.40 4.77 -23.15
N ARG A 400 -10.84 3.75 -22.40
CA ARG A 400 -12.03 3.79 -21.53
C ARG A 400 -11.82 2.98 -20.26
N GLY A 401 -12.45 3.38 -19.16
CA GLY A 401 -12.65 2.55 -17.96
C GLY A 401 -11.40 1.82 -17.45
N GLY A 402 -10.26 2.53 -17.34
CA GLY A 402 -8.98 1.96 -16.90
C GLY A 402 -8.14 1.29 -18.01
N GLY A 403 -8.67 1.13 -19.23
CA GLY A 403 -7.93 0.57 -20.37
C GLY A 403 -7.54 -0.89 -20.15
N ALA A 404 -6.27 -1.23 -20.41
CA ALA A 404 -5.79 -2.60 -20.27
C ALA A 404 -5.69 -3.09 -18.81
N HIS A 405 -5.84 -2.20 -17.83
CA HIS A 405 -5.96 -2.56 -16.40
C HIS A 405 -7.33 -3.13 -16.02
N ALA A 406 -8.34 -3.02 -16.90
CA ALA A 406 -9.70 -3.43 -16.55
C ALA A 406 -9.88 -4.96 -16.49
N ALA A 407 -9.11 -5.73 -17.26
CA ALA A 407 -9.29 -7.17 -17.39
C ALA A 407 -7.96 -7.92 -17.53
N LEU A 408 -7.83 -9.02 -16.79
CA LEU A 408 -6.73 -9.97 -16.87
C LEU A 408 -7.25 -11.39 -17.13
N VAL A 409 -6.81 -12.02 -18.22
CA VAL A 409 -7.09 -13.43 -18.54
C VAL A 409 -5.87 -14.27 -18.21
N MET A 410 -6.00 -15.15 -17.22
CA MET A 410 -4.94 -16.04 -16.73
C MET A 410 -5.21 -17.49 -17.12
N SER A 411 -4.20 -18.18 -17.63
CA SER A 411 -4.28 -19.62 -17.91
C SER A 411 -3.41 -20.41 -16.92
N ALA A 412 -4.04 -21.39 -16.26
CA ALA A 412 -3.39 -22.36 -15.37
C ALA A 412 -3.10 -23.71 -16.06
N SER A 413 -3.22 -23.76 -17.40
CA SER A 413 -3.13 -24.98 -18.21
C SER A 413 -1.98 -24.92 -19.20
N ASP A 414 -1.64 -26.06 -19.80
CA ASP A 414 -0.73 -26.15 -20.95
C ASP A 414 -1.46 -26.08 -22.31
N GLY A 415 -2.74 -25.66 -22.28
CA GLY A 415 -3.62 -25.57 -23.44
C GLY A 415 -3.41 -24.29 -24.27
N ALA A 416 -4.51 -23.62 -24.61
CA ALA A 416 -4.47 -22.41 -25.42
C ALA A 416 -5.41 -21.28 -24.94
N VAL A 417 -4.99 -20.04 -25.20
CA VAL A 417 -5.81 -18.83 -25.13
C VAL A 417 -5.90 -18.27 -26.55
N THR A 418 -7.08 -18.38 -27.16
CA THR A 418 -7.32 -17.99 -28.56
C THR A 418 -8.39 -16.92 -28.66
N PHE A 419 -8.05 -15.80 -29.30
CA PHE A 419 -9.01 -14.78 -29.74
C PHE A 419 -9.07 -14.80 -31.26
N ASP A 420 -10.25 -15.03 -31.82
CA ASP A 420 -10.48 -15.22 -33.26
C ASP A 420 -11.77 -14.53 -33.73
N GLY A 421 -11.98 -14.46 -35.04
CA GLY A 421 -13.23 -14.05 -35.67
C GLY A 421 -13.60 -12.60 -35.37
N GLY A 422 -12.61 -11.70 -35.34
CA GLY A 422 -12.80 -10.28 -35.05
C GLY A 422 -13.12 -9.98 -33.59
N SER A 423 -12.86 -10.92 -32.67
CA SER A 423 -13.03 -10.71 -31.23
C SER A 423 -12.04 -9.68 -30.69
N VAL A 424 -12.40 -9.02 -29.59
CA VAL A 424 -11.59 -7.97 -28.97
C VAL A 424 -11.40 -8.23 -27.48
N LEU A 425 -10.14 -8.18 -27.04
CA LEU A 425 -9.77 -8.05 -25.63
C LEU A 425 -9.22 -6.65 -25.40
N VAL A 426 -9.76 -5.94 -24.41
CA VAL A 426 -9.11 -4.77 -23.81
C VAL A 426 -8.71 -5.16 -22.40
N GLY A 427 -7.43 -5.50 -22.24
CA GLY A 427 -6.92 -6.22 -21.08
C GLY A 427 -5.63 -6.97 -21.38
N ARG A 428 -5.23 -7.81 -20.44
CA ARG A 428 -3.97 -8.55 -20.46
C ARG A 428 -4.20 -10.05 -20.56
N ILE A 429 -3.26 -10.75 -21.19
CA ILE A 429 -3.20 -12.22 -21.22
C ILE A 429 -1.95 -12.66 -20.45
N TYR A 430 -2.14 -13.49 -19.42
CA TYR A 430 -1.06 -14.09 -18.65
C TYR A 430 -1.16 -15.62 -18.67
N ALA A 431 -0.46 -16.26 -19.59
CA ALA A 431 -0.56 -17.69 -19.86
C ALA A 431 0.82 -18.37 -19.94
N PRO A 432 1.59 -18.41 -18.84
CA PRO A 432 3.01 -18.80 -18.87
C PRO A 432 3.26 -20.22 -19.41
N THR A 433 2.26 -21.11 -19.35
CA THR A 433 2.34 -22.50 -19.82
C THR A 433 1.53 -22.77 -21.09
N ALA A 434 0.61 -21.88 -21.48
CA ALA A 434 -0.32 -22.08 -22.58
C ALA A 434 0.09 -21.31 -23.85
N ALA A 435 -0.30 -21.78 -25.02
CA ALA A 435 -0.10 -21.02 -26.26
C ALA A 435 -1.11 -19.87 -26.34
N VAL A 436 -0.66 -18.66 -26.69
CA VAL A 436 -1.52 -17.51 -26.96
C VAL A 436 -1.60 -17.28 -28.45
N ARG A 437 -2.82 -17.20 -29.00
CA ARG A 437 -3.06 -16.97 -30.43
C ARG A 437 -4.11 -15.89 -30.64
N VAL A 438 -3.78 -14.90 -31.46
CA VAL A 438 -4.71 -13.89 -31.94
C VAL A 438 -4.85 -14.12 -33.44
N GLU A 439 -6.08 -14.39 -33.89
CA GLU A 439 -6.39 -14.90 -35.22
C GLU A 439 -7.57 -14.12 -35.84
N GLY A 440 -7.79 -14.28 -37.15
CA GLY A 440 -9.02 -13.83 -37.82
C GLY A 440 -9.41 -12.36 -37.60
N ASP A 441 -8.46 -11.44 -37.77
CA ASP A 441 -8.62 -9.99 -37.53
C ASP A 441 -9.06 -9.63 -36.09
N ALA A 442 -8.81 -10.49 -35.11
CA ALA A 442 -9.01 -10.16 -33.69
C ALA A 442 -7.99 -9.11 -33.20
N ALA A 443 -8.34 -8.40 -32.13
CA ALA A 443 -7.48 -7.37 -31.55
C ALA A 443 -7.33 -7.52 -30.03
N VAL A 444 -6.10 -7.35 -29.54
CA VAL A 444 -5.78 -7.25 -28.11
C VAL A 444 -5.25 -5.84 -27.82
N PHE A 445 -5.88 -5.12 -26.91
CA PHE A 445 -5.41 -3.83 -26.39
C PHE A 445 -4.86 -4.04 -24.98
N GLY A 446 -3.54 -4.08 -24.83
CA GLY A 446 -2.85 -4.44 -23.58
C GLY A 446 -1.59 -5.26 -23.85
N SER A 447 -1.34 -6.31 -23.07
CA SER A 447 -0.16 -7.17 -23.20
C SER A 447 -0.49 -8.66 -23.31
N ALA A 448 0.44 -9.43 -23.90
CA ALA A 448 0.28 -10.88 -24.04
C ALA A 448 1.54 -11.64 -23.60
N LEU A 449 1.39 -12.46 -22.56
CA LEU A 449 2.37 -13.44 -22.12
C LEU A 449 1.85 -14.85 -22.38
N GLY A 450 2.67 -15.67 -23.05
CA GLY A 450 2.33 -17.04 -23.41
C GLY A 450 3.53 -17.97 -23.34
N LYS A 451 3.32 -19.29 -23.40
CA LYS A 451 4.38 -20.25 -23.77
C LYS A 451 4.96 -19.91 -25.14
N THR A 452 4.06 -19.66 -26.08
CA THR A 452 4.33 -19.05 -27.38
C THR A 452 3.25 -18.00 -27.62
N VAL A 453 3.57 -16.92 -28.33
CA VAL A 453 2.62 -15.85 -28.66
C VAL A 453 2.59 -15.63 -30.17
N ALA A 454 1.42 -15.84 -30.78
CA ALA A 454 1.23 -15.69 -32.22
C ALA A 454 0.18 -14.63 -32.54
N LEU A 455 0.55 -13.66 -33.37
CA LEU A 455 -0.40 -12.84 -34.14
C LEU A 455 -0.47 -13.43 -35.54
N ASP A 456 -1.56 -14.10 -35.87
CA ASP A 456 -1.78 -14.68 -37.19
C ASP A 456 -2.21 -13.61 -38.21
N THR A 457 -2.57 -14.03 -39.42
CA THR A 457 -2.86 -13.10 -40.52
C THR A 457 -3.95 -12.10 -40.14
N GLY A 458 -3.64 -10.81 -40.28
CA GLY A 458 -4.55 -9.69 -39.97
C GLY A 458 -4.77 -9.38 -38.49
N ALA A 459 -4.23 -10.21 -37.57
CA ALA A 459 -4.38 -10.02 -36.13
C ALA A 459 -3.68 -8.75 -35.61
N GLN A 460 -4.24 -8.14 -34.55
CA GLN A 460 -3.76 -6.88 -34.02
C GLN A 460 -3.40 -7.01 -32.52
N LEU A 461 -2.29 -6.41 -32.10
CA LEU A 461 -1.98 -6.15 -30.70
C LEU A 461 -1.54 -4.68 -30.54
N PHE A 462 -2.24 -3.96 -29.67
CA PHE A 462 -1.98 -2.57 -29.34
C PHE A 462 -1.52 -2.48 -27.89
N TYR A 463 -0.22 -2.26 -27.67
CA TYR A 463 0.35 -2.21 -26.33
C TYR A 463 -0.08 -0.95 -25.58
N ASP A 464 -0.45 -1.12 -24.31
CA ASP A 464 -0.76 -0.03 -23.38
C ASP A 464 0.46 0.27 -22.51
N PRO A 465 1.21 1.36 -22.75
CA PRO A 465 2.43 1.66 -22.00
C PRO A 465 2.19 2.05 -20.53
N SER A 466 0.94 2.29 -20.14
CA SER A 466 0.60 2.54 -18.74
C SER A 466 0.69 1.28 -17.87
N LEU A 467 0.83 0.11 -18.49
CA LEU A 467 1.05 -1.16 -17.81
C LEU A 467 2.44 -1.25 -17.17
N ASP A 468 3.46 -0.62 -17.75
CA ASP A 468 4.78 -0.58 -17.12
C ASP A 468 4.73 0.32 -15.87
N SER A 469 4.84 -0.28 -14.69
CA SER A 469 4.90 0.42 -13.39
C SER A 469 6.28 1.06 -13.13
N GLY A 470 7.30 0.69 -13.90
CA GLY A 470 8.70 1.01 -13.67
C GLY A 470 9.35 0.19 -12.55
N ARG A 471 8.62 -0.75 -11.93
CA ARG A 471 9.08 -1.57 -10.78
C ARG A 471 9.40 -3.02 -11.15
N GLY A 472 9.34 -3.35 -12.44
CA GLY A 472 9.56 -4.69 -12.97
C GLY A 472 10.98 -4.98 -13.46
N TRP A 473 11.09 -5.89 -14.42
CA TRP A 473 12.35 -6.46 -14.92
C TRP A 473 13.12 -5.51 -15.84
N LEU A 474 12.43 -4.59 -16.51
CA LEU A 474 13.06 -3.64 -17.43
C LEU A 474 13.80 -2.48 -16.74
N ASN A 475 13.67 -2.36 -15.42
CA ASN A 475 14.31 -1.29 -14.66
C ASN A 475 15.49 -1.81 -13.81
N PRO A 476 16.74 -1.38 -14.08
CA PRO A 476 17.91 -1.79 -13.30
C PRO A 476 17.88 -1.34 -11.84
N GLN A 477 17.02 -0.38 -11.48
CA GLN A 477 16.89 0.15 -10.12
C GLN A 477 15.76 -0.51 -9.31
N SER A 478 14.99 -1.43 -9.91
CA SER A 478 13.91 -2.12 -9.20
C SER A 478 14.45 -3.16 -8.21
N GLY A 479 13.63 -3.49 -7.21
CA GLY A 479 13.91 -4.55 -6.23
C GLY A 479 13.99 -5.96 -6.82
N VAL A 480 13.72 -6.13 -8.12
CA VAL A 480 13.96 -7.37 -8.86
C VAL A 480 15.44 -7.71 -8.87
N TRP A 481 16.32 -6.70 -8.99
CA TRP A 481 17.75 -6.89 -9.26
C TRP A 481 18.61 -6.74 -8.00
N ALA A 482 19.56 -7.64 -7.83
CA ALA A 482 20.67 -7.46 -6.91
C ALA A 482 21.79 -6.63 -7.56
N ALA A 483 22.68 -6.07 -6.75
CA ALA A 483 23.76 -5.18 -7.20
C ALA A 483 24.76 -5.84 -8.18
N ASN A 484 24.77 -7.17 -8.28
CA ASN A 484 25.61 -7.92 -9.20
C ASN A 484 24.96 -8.17 -10.58
N GLY A 485 23.71 -7.73 -10.79
CA GLY A 485 22.95 -7.93 -12.02
C GLY A 485 22.16 -9.24 -12.08
N ASP A 486 22.22 -10.08 -11.04
CA ASP A 486 21.33 -11.23 -10.92
C ASP A 486 19.99 -10.82 -10.29
N PRO A 487 18.89 -11.55 -10.53
CA PRO A 487 17.67 -11.37 -9.77
C PRO A 487 17.92 -11.63 -8.28
N THR A 488 17.23 -10.93 -7.39
CA THR A 488 17.33 -11.21 -5.96
C THR A 488 16.92 -12.66 -5.67
N PRO A 489 17.52 -13.36 -4.69
CA PRO A 489 17.22 -14.76 -4.43
C PRO A 489 15.73 -15.03 -4.22
N ALA A 490 15.04 -14.12 -3.53
CA ALA A 490 13.61 -14.25 -3.28
C ALA A 490 12.76 -14.13 -4.56
N VAL A 491 13.14 -13.25 -5.49
CA VAL A 491 12.49 -13.14 -6.80
C VAL A 491 12.82 -14.34 -7.69
N ALA A 492 14.06 -14.83 -7.66
CA ALA A 492 14.47 -16.02 -8.40
C ALA A 492 13.75 -17.30 -7.92
N GLU A 493 13.39 -17.39 -6.64
CA GLU A 493 12.68 -18.52 -6.03
C GLU A 493 11.15 -18.39 -6.07
N PHE A 494 10.60 -17.24 -6.51
CA PHE A 494 9.17 -16.95 -6.48
C PHE A 494 8.38 -17.71 -7.56
N ALA A 495 7.93 -18.93 -7.23
CA ALA A 495 7.41 -19.86 -8.22
C ALA A 495 5.98 -19.56 -8.75
N SER A 496 5.12 -18.89 -7.99
CA SER A 496 3.70 -18.72 -8.34
C SER A 496 3.01 -17.63 -7.54
N PHE A 497 1.95 -17.04 -8.10
CA PHE A 497 1.06 -16.14 -7.39
C PHE A 497 0.09 -16.92 -6.50
N THR A 498 0.57 -17.33 -5.32
CA THR A 498 -0.27 -17.84 -4.23
C THR A 498 -0.01 -17.02 -2.97
N ASP A 499 -0.99 -16.94 -2.08
CA ASP A 499 -0.86 -16.18 -0.84
C ASP A 499 0.34 -16.68 0.00
N GLU A 500 0.57 -18.01 -0.02
CA GLU A 500 1.73 -18.63 0.64
C GLU A 500 3.05 -18.22 -0.01
N ALA A 501 3.14 -18.19 -1.34
CA ALA A 501 4.35 -17.77 -2.03
C ALA A 501 4.64 -16.27 -1.83
N LEU A 502 3.60 -15.43 -1.87
CA LEU A 502 3.72 -13.99 -1.55
C LEU A 502 4.16 -13.78 -0.10
N ARG A 503 3.66 -14.60 0.82
CA ARG A 503 4.08 -14.61 2.23
C ARG A 503 5.55 -14.95 2.38
N VAL A 504 5.99 -16.03 1.75
CA VAL A 504 7.40 -16.45 1.79
C VAL A 504 8.31 -15.41 1.15
N LEU A 505 7.91 -14.81 0.03
CA LEU A 505 8.64 -13.72 -0.63
C LEU A 505 8.81 -12.53 0.33
N TRP A 506 7.72 -12.07 0.94
CA TRP A 506 7.74 -10.96 1.89
C TRP A 506 8.59 -11.30 3.13
N GLU A 507 8.36 -12.44 3.77
CA GLU A 507 9.08 -12.85 4.98
C GLU A 507 10.59 -13.01 4.75
N SER A 508 11.00 -13.46 3.57
CA SER A 508 12.42 -13.70 3.25
C SER A 508 13.17 -12.46 2.76
N SER A 509 12.49 -11.52 2.12
CA SER A 509 13.14 -10.41 1.40
C SER A 509 12.70 -9.01 1.80
N GLN A 510 11.52 -8.88 2.42
CA GLN A 510 10.83 -7.61 2.64
C GLN A 510 10.50 -6.85 1.34
N LEU A 511 10.46 -7.57 0.20
CA LEU A 511 9.95 -7.04 -1.06
C LEU A 511 8.43 -7.23 -1.11
N ALA A 512 7.70 -6.14 -1.25
CA ALA A 512 6.26 -6.11 -1.49
C ALA A 512 5.98 -6.30 -2.99
N VAL A 513 4.96 -7.08 -3.36
CA VAL A 513 4.50 -7.19 -4.76
C VAL A 513 3.29 -6.28 -4.95
N GLU A 514 3.27 -5.54 -6.04
CA GLU A 514 2.11 -4.75 -6.46
C GLU A 514 0.79 -5.53 -6.49
N PRO A 515 -0.32 -5.04 -5.90
CA PRO A 515 -0.51 -3.93 -4.96
C PRO A 515 -0.50 -4.47 -3.52
N PHE A 516 0.42 -3.99 -2.70
CA PHE A 516 0.46 -4.38 -1.29
C PHE A 516 0.37 -3.16 -0.38
N ALA A 517 -0.70 -3.12 0.41
CA ALA A 517 -0.83 -2.29 1.59
C ALA A 517 -1.53 -3.08 2.73
N GLY A 518 -0.79 -3.97 3.42
CA GLY A 518 -1.27 -4.64 4.65
C GLY A 518 -1.14 -6.18 4.65
N PRO A 519 -1.23 -6.87 5.82
CA PRO A 519 -0.98 -8.31 5.92
C PRO A 519 -1.81 -9.05 4.88
N ILE A 520 -1.20 -10.01 4.19
CA ILE A 520 -1.68 -10.65 2.95
C ILE A 520 -3.17 -11.00 3.03
N VAL A 521 -3.99 -10.07 2.54
CA VAL A 521 -5.42 -10.21 2.27
C VAL A 521 -5.69 -9.58 0.90
N VAL A 522 -4.85 -9.93 -0.06
CA VAL A 522 -5.15 -9.76 -1.48
C VAL A 522 -4.84 -11.12 -2.09
N ASN A 523 -5.84 -11.79 -2.66
CA ASN A 523 -5.61 -13.03 -3.40
C ASN A 523 -4.54 -12.73 -4.46
N ALA A 524 -3.46 -13.50 -4.52
CA ALA A 524 -2.31 -13.20 -5.38
C ALA A 524 -2.62 -12.94 -6.88
N HIS A 525 -3.79 -13.37 -7.37
CA HIS A 525 -4.29 -13.15 -8.73
C HIS A 525 -4.88 -11.75 -8.95
N VAL A 526 -5.39 -11.13 -7.88
CA VAL A 526 -5.82 -9.73 -7.85
C VAL A 526 -4.64 -8.81 -8.05
N ALA A 527 -3.49 -9.22 -7.51
CA ALA A 527 -2.28 -8.42 -7.55
C ALA A 527 -1.78 -8.16 -8.98
N MET A 528 -1.97 -9.16 -9.83
CA MET A 528 -1.60 -9.16 -11.25
C MET A 528 -2.51 -8.29 -12.14
N ALA A 529 -3.68 -7.88 -11.66
CA ALA A 529 -4.71 -7.30 -12.51
C ALA A 529 -4.57 -5.78 -12.73
N GLY A 530 -3.58 -5.14 -12.11
CA GLY A 530 -3.49 -3.67 -12.14
C GLY A 530 -4.66 -2.98 -11.42
N GLY A 531 -5.28 -3.67 -10.46
CA GLY A 531 -6.41 -3.11 -9.70
C GLY A 531 -6.04 -1.76 -9.09
N VAL A 532 -6.87 -0.75 -9.33
CA VAL A 532 -6.72 0.56 -8.67
C VAL A 532 -7.11 0.39 -7.22
N TYR A 533 -6.11 0.45 -6.35
CA TYR A 533 -6.30 0.71 -4.93
C TYR A 533 -6.94 2.10 -4.78
N ASP A 534 -8.18 2.16 -4.30
CA ASP A 534 -8.80 3.42 -3.93
C ASP A 534 -8.29 3.83 -2.54
N ALA A 535 -7.38 4.81 -2.51
CA ALA A 535 -6.87 5.35 -1.25
C ALA A 535 -7.91 6.21 -0.50
N ASP A 536 -9.12 6.44 -1.04
CA ASP A 536 -10.27 6.97 -0.28
C ASP A 536 -11.03 5.88 0.50
N ALA A 537 -11.00 4.62 0.05
CA ALA A 537 -11.47 3.46 0.83
C ALA A 537 -10.50 3.10 1.97
N HIS A 538 -9.24 3.49 1.81
CA HIS A 538 -8.22 3.46 2.85
C HIS A 538 -7.75 4.87 3.20
N ARG A 539 -8.66 5.63 3.80
CA ARG A 539 -8.17 6.49 4.87
C ARG A 539 -7.28 5.64 5.78
N SER A 540 -6.17 6.24 6.17
CA SER A 540 -5.33 5.87 7.30
C SER A 540 -6.13 5.89 8.62
N GLU A 541 -7.28 5.24 8.67
CA GLU A 541 -8.08 5.17 9.87
C GLU A 541 -7.43 4.09 10.70
N GLY A 542 -6.52 4.57 11.55
CA GLY A 542 -6.14 3.82 12.71
C GLY A 542 -7.36 3.19 13.38
N VAL A 543 -7.17 2.03 13.98
CA VAL A 543 -8.22 1.36 14.73
C VAL A 543 -8.77 2.28 15.83
N GLY A 544 -10.08 2.27 16.04
CA GLY A 544 -10.72 3.05 17.11
C GLY A 544 -11.66 4.15 16.58
N ASP A 545 -12.07 5.07 17.45
CA ASP A 545 -13.32 5.82 17.31
C ASP A 545 -13.19 7.01 16.34
N THR A 546 -13.55 6.80 15.08
CA THR A 546 -13.46 7.79 13.99
C THR A 546 -14.82 8.11 13.34
N ASP A 547 -15.83 7.27 13.56
CA ASP A 547 -17.18 7.40 12.99
C ASP A 547 -18.17 8.02 14.00
N ASP A 548 -18.96 9.01 13.56
CA ASP A 548 -20.08 9.62 14.32
C ASP A 548 -19.76 10.16 15.74
N VAL A 549 -18.55 10.68 15.95
CA VAL A 549 -18.15 11.29 17.23
C VAL A 549 -18.80 12.67 17.43
N PRO A 550 -19.40 12.99 18.60
CA PRO A 550 -19.95 14.32 18.88
C PRO A 550 -18.92 15.44 18.69
N SER A 551 -19.34 16.58 18.16
CA SER A 551 -18.46 17.73 17.86
C SER A 551 -17.75 18.32 19.07
N ASP A 552 -18.20 18.00 20.29
CA ASP A 552 -17.61 18.45 21.54
C ASP A 552 -16.73 17.40 22.23
N ALA A 553 -16.47 16.25 21.59
CA ALA A 553 -15.51 15.25 22.07
C ALA A 553 -14.07 15.59 21.65
N ILE A 554 -13.09 14.99 22.33
CA ILE A 554 -11.67 15.08 21.97
C ILE A 554 -11.23 13.74 21.37
N VAL A 555 -10.77 13.76 20.10
CA VAL A 555 -10.15 12.58 19.48
C VAL A 555 -8.64 12.63 19.69
N ILE A 556 -8.12 11.65 20.43
CA ILE A 556 -6.68 11.44 20.60
C ILE A 556 -6.20 10.35 19.66
N ARG A 557 -4.98 10.50 19.12
CA ARG A 557 -4.39 9.58 18.14
C ARG A 557 -3.06 9.04 18.64
N GLY A 558 -2.70 7.84 18.20
CA GLY A 558 -1.40 7.26 18.44
C GLY A 558 -1.13 6.04 17.57
N VAL A 559 -0.23 5.17 18.02
CA VAL A 559 0.18 3.95 17.32
C VAL A 559 -0.06 2.76 18.24
N ILE A 560 -0.64 1.69 17.69
CA ILE A 560 -0.78 0.40 18.38
C ILE A 560 0.03 -0.66 17.63
N ARG A 561 0.67 -1.57 18.37
CA ARG A 561 1.54 -2.62 17.83
C ARG A 561 1.13 -3.98 18.37
N ASP A 562 0.93 -4.96 17.50
CA ASP A 562 0.52 -6.32 17.81
C ASP A 562 1.74 -7.24 17.98
N PHE A 563 1.66 -8.22 18.89
CA PHE A 563 2.72 -9.15 19.24
C PHE A 563 2.19 -10.58 19.29
N HIS A 564 3.02 -11.54 18.89
CA HIS A 564 2.75 -12.94 19.15
C HIS A 564 3.02 -13.31 20.61
N GLU A 565 2.18 -14.18 21.19
CA GLU A 565 2.38 -14.71 22.55
C GLU A 565 3.64 -15.59 22.65
N ALA A 566 4.31 -15.61 23.80
CA ALA A 566 5.62 -16.25 23.99
C ALA A 566 5.69 -17.72 23.55
N ASP A 567 4.60 -18.48 23.72
CA ASP A 567 4.55 -19.91 23.38
C ASP A 567 4.26 -20.19 21.90
N SER A 568 4.03 -19.15 21.08
CA SER A 568 3.77 -19.27 19.64
C SER A 568 5.03 -19.07 18.80
N VAL A 569 4.97 -19.49 17.52
CA VAL A 569 6.07 -19.27 16.58
C VAL A 569 6.24 -17.76 16.35
N GLY A 570 7.44 -17.23 16.54
CA GLY A 570 7.67 -15.77 16.52
C GLY A 570 7.21 -15.04 17.80
N GLY A 571 6.83 -15.79 18.84
CA GLY A 571 6.35 -15.25 20.11
C GLY A 571 7.36 -14.34 20.82
N HIS A 572 6.90 -13.19 21.30
CA HIS A 572 7.71 -12.29 22.09
C HIS A 572 7.75 -12.76 23.56
N PRO A 573 8.93 -12.89 24.19
CA PRO A 573 9.09 -13.55 25.50
C PRO A 573 8.42 -12.82 26.68
N ASP A 574 7.97 -11.57 26.45
CA ASP A 574 7.27 -10.77 27.46
C ASP A 574 5.74 -10.86 27.43
N PHE A 575 5.13 -11.44 26.38
CA PHE A 575 3.68 -11.52 26.18
C PHE A 575 3.18 -12.95 26.49
N ASP A 576 2.18 -13.07 27.36
CA ASP A 576 1.65 -14.33 27.93
C ASP A 576 2.67 -15.29 28.56
N SER A 577 3.82 -14.78 29.04
CA SER A 577 4.89 -15.63 29.58
C SER A 577 4.62 -16.14 31.00
N GLU A 578 4.56 -17.46 31.20
CA GLU A 578 4.42 -18.07 32.55
C GLU A 578 5.67 -17.85 33.45
N MET A 579 6.81 -17.47 32.86
CA MET A 579 8.07 -17.26 33.58
C MET A 579 8.15 -15.88 34.24
N LEU A 580 7.26 -14.96 33.86
CA LEU A 580 7.22 -13.61 34.38
C LEU A 580 6.24 -13.46 35.55
N ALA A 581 6.60 -12.58 36.45
CA ALA A 581 5.91 -12.36 37.70
C ALA A 581 4.59 -11.60 37.49
N ASN A 582 3.48 -12.18 37.94
CA ASN A 582 2.17 -11.53 37.96
C ASN A 582 2.09 -10.51 39.11
N ASN A 583 1.17 -9.54 39.01
CA ASN A 583 0.92 -8.37 39.87
C ASN A 583 1.78 -7.13 39.58
N MET A 584 1.26 -5.98 40.01
CA MET A 584 1.85 -4.64 39.84
C MET A 584 3.31 -4.54 40.36
N ALA A 585 4.11 -3.81 39.61
CA ALA A 585 5.54 -3.58 39.80
C ALA A 585 5.90 -2.13 39.40
N HIS A 586 6.28 -1.33 40.39
CA HIS A 586 6.79 0.03 40.19
C HIS A 586 8.30 0.03 39.96
N GLY A 587 8.78 1.08 39.28
CA GLY A 587 10.20 1.31 39.03
C GLY A 587 10.81 0.32 38.04
N LEU A 588 9.99 -0.22 37.11
CA LEU A 588 10.49 -0.95 35.94
C LEU A 588 11.18 0.01 34.97
N VAL A 589 10.56 1.17 34.71
CA VAL A 589 11.08 2.22 33.83
C VAL A 589 11.71 3.38 34.61
N GLY A 590 12.62 4.09 33.97
CA GLY A 590 13.31 5.26 34.52
C GLY A 590 12.37 6.44 34.77
N ALA A 591 12.83 7.39 35.59
CA ALA A 591 12.08 8.60 35.92
C ALA A 591 11.92 9.57 34.73
N THR A 592 12.73 9.40 33.68
CA THR A 592 12.71 10.21 32.46
C THR A 592 12.68 9.33 31.22
N LEU A 593 12.11 9.86 30.13
CA LEU A 593 12.21 9.24 28.80
C LEU A 593 13.66 9.18 28.30
N GLY A 594 13.94 8.23 27.41
CA GLY A 594 15.17 8.16 26.64
C GLY A 594 15.29 9.27 25.61
N SER A 595 16.44 9.34 24.94
CA SER A 595 16.68 10.31 23.85
C SER A 595 15.78 10.11 22.63
N ASP A 596 15.23 8.91 22.48
CA ASP A 596 14.23 8.50 21.48
C ASP A 596 12.79 8.85 21.90
N GLY A 597 12.60 9.42 23.09
CA GLY A 597 11.29 9.71 23.65
C GLY A 597 10.51 8.49 24.11
N LYS A 598 11.16 7.33 24.33
CA LYS A 598 10.55 6.09 24.82
C LYS A 598 10.90 5.82 26.29
N PRO A 599 10.14 4.97 27.01
CA PRO A 599 10.50 4.55 28.36
C PRO A 599 11.80 3.75 28.35
N VAL A 600 12.69 3.99 29.31
CA VAL A 600 13.94 3.22 29.46
C VAL A 600 13.78 2.21 30.58
N LEU A 601 14.00 0.93 30.31
CA LEU A 601 14.02 -0.10 31.35
C LEU A 601 15.20 0.12 32.29
N VAL A 602 14.94 0.26 33.59
CA VAL A 602 15.98 0.39 34.63
C VAL A 602 16.02 -0.79 35.58
N ASN A 603 14.96 -1.62 35.60
CA ASN A 603 14.86 -2.80 36.45
C ASN A 603 13.88 -3.82 35.85
N THR A 604 14.29 -5.08 35.69
CA THR A 604 13.42 -6.15 35.17
C THR A 604 12.42 -6.67 36.20
N LYS A 605 12.65 -6.44 37.50
CA LYS A 605 11.82 -6.97 38.60
C LYS A 605 10.86 -5.96 39.18
N GLY A 606 11.31 -4.71 39.34
CA GLY A 606 10.55 -3.66 39.99
C GLY A 606 10.24 -3.94 41.47
N SER A 607 9.33 -3.16 42.03
CA SER A 607 8.90 -3.24 43.43
C SER A 607 7.39 -3.23 43.57
N ARG A 608 6.86 -4.02 44.49
CA ARG A 608 5.44 -3.99 44.85
C ARG A 608 5.19 -2.85 45.83
N ALA A 609 4.19 -1.99 45.55
CA ALA A 609 3.70 -1.02 46.53
C ALA A 609 2.56 -1.62 47.37
N SER A 610 2.74 -1.71 48.68
CA SER A 610 1.68 -2.11 49.61
C SER A 610 1.99 -1.65 51.04
N PRO A 611 1.21 -0.73 51.63
CA PRO A 611 0.13 0.05 50.99
C PRO A 611 0.66 0.95 49.86
N THR A 612 -0.23 1.38 48.96
CA THR A 612 0.11 2.29 47.87
C THR A 612 0.35 3.72 48.37
N PHE A 613 1.14 4.49 47.62
CA PHE A 613 1.34 5.92 47.88
C PHE A 613 0.10 6.70 47.49
N ARG A 614 -0.31 7.65 48.33
CA ARG A 614 -1.50 8.47 48.09
C ARG A 614 -1.23 9.94 48.34
N ASP A 615 -1.94 10.81 47.63
CA ASP A 615 -1.93 12.23 47.94
C ASP A 615 -2.71 12.56 49.22
N SER A 616 -2.70 13.83 49.61
CA SER A 616 -3.44 14.34 50.78
C SER A 616 -4.96 14.13 50.71
N SER A 617 -5.51 13.87 49.52
CA SER A 617 -6.93 13.58 49.29
C SER A 617 -7.22 12.07 49.26
N GLY A 618 -6.23 11.22 49.51
CA GLY A 618 -6.36 9.77 49.56
C GLY A 618 -6.38 9.08 48.20
N ARG A 619 -6.04 9.79 47.11
CA ARG A 619 -6.00 9.27 45.74
C ARG A 619 -4.62 8.66 45.47
N THR A 620 -4.57 7.53 44.76
CA THR A 620 -3.31 6.83 44.48
C THR A 620 -2.45 7.64 43.50
N ILE A 621 -1.16 7.79 43.82
CA ILE A 621 -0.16 8.49 43.01
C ILE A 621 1.05 7.59 42.74
N ALA A 622 1.82 7.90 41.71
CA ALA A 622 3.08 7.22 41.46
C ALA A 622 4.07 7.41 42.63
N PRO A 623 4.82 6.37 43.07
CA PRO A 623 5.71 6.45 44.22
C PRO A 623 6.75 7.58 44.15
N ASN A 624 7.23 7.90 42.95
CA ASN A 624 8.22 8.96 42.70
C ASN A 624 7.67 10.38 42.91
N LEU A 625 6.34 10.56 42.99
CA LEU A 625 5.68 11.84 43.21
C LEU A 625 5.31 12.09 44.69
N TYR A 626 5.60 11.12 45.56
CA TYR A 626 5.35 11.24 46.99
C TYR A 626 6.17 12.38 47.60
N SER A 627 5.49 13.26 48.33
CA SER A 627 6.10 14.36 49.06
C SER A 627 5.41 14.55 50.41
N PRO A 628 6.09 14.28 51.54
CA PRO A 628 5.50 14.49 52.87
C PRO A 628 5.14 15.96 53.10
N ALA A 629 5.85 16.90 52.46
CA ALA A 629 5.57 18.34 52.54
C ALA A 629 4.21 18.74 51.94
N ARG A 630 3.59 17.87 51.12
CA ARG A 630 2.27 18.09 50.51
C ARG A 630 1.14 17.39 51.29
N GLY A 631 1.45 16.77 52.43
CA GLY A 631 0.48 16.00 53.22
C GLY A 631 0.15 14.63 52.63
N ASP A 632 1.01 14.11 51.75
CA ASP A 632 0.83 12.80 51.13
C ASP A 632 0.97 11.66 52.14
N ILE A 633 0.27 10.56 51.89
CA ILE A 633 0.31 9.34 52.70
C ILE A 633 1.35 8.40 52.11
N ALA A 634 2.37 8.07 52.92
CA ALA A 634 3.45 7.18 52.52
C ALA A 634 2.92 5.76 52.24
N GLY A 635 3.34 5.21 51.10
CA GLY A 635 3.27 3.78 50.82
C GLY A 635 4.53 3.05 51.29
N SER A 636 4.63 1.78 50.95
CA SER A 636 5.84 0.98 51.15
C SER A 636 6.18 0.20 49.89
N LEU A 637 7.45 0.23 49.47
CA LEU A 637 7.97 -0.54 48.34
C LEU A 637 8.72 -1.77 48.85
N SER A 638 8.36 -2.93 48.31
CA SER A 638 9.07 -4.19 48.56
C SER A 638 9.62 -4.74 47.23
N PRO A 639 10.95 -4.96 47.12
CA PRO A 639 11.55 -5.50 45.90
C PRO A 639 10.96 -6.85 45.52
N ARG A 640 10.80 -7.08 44.23
CA ARG A 640 10.30 -8.36 43.70
C ARG A 640 11.44 -9.33 43.47
N THR A 641 11.16 -10.62 43.61
CA THR A 641 12.15 -11.70 43.44
C THR A 641 12.21 -12.19 42.00
N LEU A 642 11.05 -12.30 41.34
CA LEU A 642 10.88 -12.70 39.95
C LEU A 642 10.80 -11.48 39.01
N PRO A 643 11.32 -11.60 37.77
CA PRO A 643 11.24 -10.55 36.75
C PRO A 643 9.79 -10.36 36.26
N SER A 644 9.41 -9.12 35.99
CA SER A 644 8.17 -8.73 35.29
C SER A 644 8.39 -8.48 33.79
N ILE A 645 9.64 -8.31 33.38
CA ILE A 645 10.10 -8.12 32.00
C ILE A 645 11.36 -8.98 31.82
N THR A 646 11.50 -9.66 30.69
CA THR A 646 12.56 -10.63 30.43
C THR A 646 13.93 -9.98 30.43
N SER A 647 14.08 -8.87 29.71
CA SER A 647 15.37 -8.20 29.52
C SER A 647 15.20 -6.76 29.02
N ALA A 648 16.30 -5.99 28.99
CA ALA A 648 16.28 -4.64 28.40
C ALA A 648 16.11 -4.71 26.87
N GLU A 649 16.66 -5.75 26.25
CA GLU A 649 16.62 -6.01 24.82
C GLU A 649 15.19 -6.28 24.34
N THR A 650 14.44 -7.11 25.08
CA THR A 650 13.04 -7.42 24.77
C THR A 650 12.15 -6.20 25.03
N PHE A 651 12.41 -5.42 26.08
CA PHE A 651 11.65 -4.20 26.35
C PHE A 651 11.81 -3.12 25.27
N ALA A 652 13.01 -2.98 24.69
CA ALA A 652 13.27 -2.01 23.63
C ALA A 652 12.39 -2.24 22.37
N GLN A 653 11.83 -3.45 22.23
CA GLN A 653 10.95 -3.84 21.12
C GLN A 653 9.48 -3.46 21.36
N TRP A 654 9.09 -3.07 22.58
CA TRP A 654 7.67 -2.87 22.90
C TRP A 654 7.06 -1.69 22.14
N PHE A 655 7.75 -0.55 22.10
CA PHE A 655 7.23 0.71 21.52
C PHE A 655 8.00 1.15 20.27
N SER A 656 8.64 0.19 19.59
CA SER A 656 9.42 0.39 18.38
C SER A 656 8.95 -0.61 17.34
N ASP A 657 8.88 -0.21 16.07
CA ASP A 657 8.51 -1.12 14.99
C ASP A 657 9.71 -2.05 14.73
N VAL A 658 9.56 -3.34 15.05
CA VAL A 658 10.64 -4.32 14.96
C VAL A 658 10.17 -5.44 14.02
N PRO A 659 10.71 -5.50 12.78
CA PRO A 659 10.33 -6.51 11.81
C PRO A 659 10.47 -7.93 12.37
N GLY A 660 9.45 -8.75 12.16
CA GLY A 660 9.37 -10.13 12.66
C GLY A 660 9.10 -10.25 14.17
N VAL A 661 8.91 -9.14 14.88
CA VAL A 661 8.57 -9.12 16.32
C VAL A 661 7.19 -8.50 16.54
N ASN A 662 6.89 -7.39 15.87
CA ASN A 662 5.58 -6.73 15.94
C ASN A 662 5.12 -6.17 14.59
N ALA A 663 3.82 -5.87 14.50
CA ALA A 663 3.21 -5.14 13.40
C ALA A 663 2.41 -3.96 13.96
N SER A 664 2.39 -2.80 13.28
CA SER A 664 1.80 -1.56 13.83
C SER A 664 0.71 -0.97 12.94
N ILE A 665 -0.26 -0.30 13.54
CA ILE A 665 -1.29 0.51 12.87
C ILE A 665 -1.59 1.76 13.71
N PRO A 666 -2.04 2.90 13.12
CA PRO A 666 -2.50 4.01 13.94
C PRO A 666 -3.70 3.60 14.81
N VAL A 667 -4.01 4.35 15.87
CA VAL A 667 -5.18 4.15 16.73
C VAL A 667 -5.81 5.50 17.09
N SER A 668 -7.14 5.58 17.13
CA SER A 668 -7.91 6.78 17.52
C SER A 668 -8.84 6.49 18.70
N LEU A 669 -8.88 7.36 19.71
CA LEU A 669 -9.79 7.24 20.85
C LEU A 669 -10.57 8.54 21.03
N ALA A 670 -11.90 8.48 21.03
CA ALA A 670 -12.72 9.63 21.34
C ALA A 670 -13.01 9.72 22.84
N LEU A 671 -12.60 10.81 23.46
CA LEU A 671 -12.94 11.15 24.83
C LEU A 671 -14.22 12.00 24.81
N LEU A 672 -15.31 11.42 25.27
CA LEU A 672 -16.61 12.06 25.29
C LEU A 672 -16.70 13.08 26.42
N ARG A 673 -17.25 14.25 26.12
CA ARG A 673 -17.48 15.31 27.09
C ARG A 673 -18.56 14.91 28.10
N GLN A 674 -18.25 15.06 29.37
CA GLN A 674 -19.12 14.73 30.49
C GLN A 674 -19.94 15.96 30.95
N PRO A 675 -21.07 15.78 31.66
CA PRO A 675 -21.88 16.89 32.16
C PRO A 675 -21.14 17.86 33.10
N ASP A 676 -20.11 17.38 33.80
CA ASP A 676 -19.26 18.19 34.68
C ASP A 676 -18.13 18.94 33.95
N GLY A 677 -18.08 18.82 32.61
CA GLY A 677 -17.10 19.49 31.75
C GLY A 677 -15.77 18.73 31.60
N THR A 678 -15.65 17.52 32.13
CA THR A 678 -14.49 16.63 31.92
C THR A 678 -14.61 15.85 30.61
N TYR A 679 -13.52 15.21 30.19
CA TYR A 679 -13.46 14.34 29.01
C TYR A 679 -13.12 12.93 29.45
N ARG A 680 -13.87 11.95 28.93
CA ARG A 680 -13.74 10.55 29.34
C ARG A 680 -13.81 9.57 28.18
N PHE A 681 -12.86 8.64 28.17
CA PHE A 681 -12.92 7.40 27.42
C PHE A 681 -13.00 6.23 28.41
N ASP A 682 -13.91 5.28 28.19
CA ASP A 682 -14.09 4.11 29.06
C ASP A 682 -14.48 2.88 28.24
N SER A 683 -13.51 2.00 28.00
CA SER A 683 -13.71 0.77 27.22
C SER A 683 -14.78 -0.16 27.80
N GLY A 684 -15.07 -0.08 29.10
CA GLY A 684 -16.08 -0.93 29.76
C GLY A 684 -17.52 -0.51 29.48
N THR A 685 -17.74 0.73 29.04
CA THR A 685 -19.07 1.25 28.69
C THR A 685 -19.22 1.60 27.21
N HIS A 686 -18.13 1.58 26.45
CA HIS A 686 -18.10 2.00 25.06
C HIS A 686 -18.83 0.99 24.14
N PRO A 687 -19.73 1.43 23.24
CA PRO A 687 -20.49 0.53 22.36
C PRO A 687 -19.61 -0.39 21.51
N ARG A 688 -18.54 0.15 20.92
CA ARG A 688 -17.57 -0.60 20.10
C ARG A 688 -16.84 -1.72 20.85
N TYR A 689 -16.62 -1.55 22.15
CA TYR A 689 -15.85 -2.48 22.98
C TYR A 689 -16.73 -3.42 23.80
N ARG A 690 -18.05 -3.34 23.58
CA ARG A 690 -19.08 -4.15 24.23
C ARG A 690 -19.56 -5.23 23.27
N THR A 691 -19.44 -6.50 23.66
CA THR A 691 -19.82 -7.64 22.82
C THR A 691 -20.82 -8.55 23.53
N THR A 692 -21.65 -9.24 22.74
CA THR A 692 -22.57 -10.25 23.26
C THR A 692 -21.78 -11.51 23.61
N GLY A 693 -21.27 -11.62 24.83
CA GLY A 693 -20.51 -12.84 25.22
C GLY A 693 -19.78 -12.82 26.56
N GLY A 694 -19.57 -11.67 27.22
CA GLY A 694 -19.12 -11.60 28.63
C GLY A 694 -17.61 -11.51 28.90
N LEU A 695 -16.83 -10.86 28.03
CA LEU A 695 -15.46 -10.38 28.30
C LEU A 695 -15.32 -9.02 27.56
N ASP A 696 -16.12 -8.04 28.01
CA ASP A 696 -16.06 -6.68 27.47
C ASP A 696 -14.74 -6.02 27.90
N GLY A 697 -14.10 -5.27 26.99
CA GLY A 697 -12.76 -4.73 27.23
C GLY A 697 -12.15 -4.01 26.02
N PHE A 698 -10.98 -3.41 26.23
CA PHE A 698 -10.28 -2.62 25.23
C PHE A 698 -9.55 -3.53 24.22
N PHE A 699 -10.24 -3.91 23.15
CA PHE A 699 -9.71 -4.79 22.11
C PHE A 699 -9.70 -4.10 20.73
N PRO A 700 -8.89 -3.05 20.54
CA PRO A 700 -8.87 -2.26 19.30
C PRO A 700 -8.39 -3.04 18.07
N LEU A 701 -7.65 -4.14 18.24
CA LEU A 701 -7.06 -4.95 17.17
C LEU A 701 -7.81 -6.24 16.87
N GLU A 702 -9.07 -6.35 17.26
CA GLU A 702 -9.86 -7.57 17.06
C GLU A 702 -9.94 -7.95 15.57
N GLY A 703 -9.46 -9.15 15.23
CA GLY A 703 -9.39 -9.64 13.85
C GLY A 703 -8.40 -8.88 12.94
N ARG A 704 -7.53 -8.02 13.48
CA ARG A 704 -6.54 -7.22 12.74
C ARG A 704 -5.12 -7.69 13.03
N LEU A 705 -4.17 -7.24 12.21
CA LEU A 705 -2.72 -7.50 12.35
C LEU A 705 -2.40 -9.00 12.48
N PHE A 706 -1.82 -9.46 13.59
CA PHE A 706 -1.51 -10.88 13.79
C PHE A 706 -2.73 -11.72 14.18
N GLY A 707 -3.90 -11.09 14.29
CA GLY A 707 -5.17 -11.73 14.53
C GLY A 707 -5.40 -12.04 16.01
N ASN A 708 -6.52 -12.70 16.27
CA ASN A 708 -6.90 -13.05 17.62
C ASN A 708 -6.09 -14.24 18.16
N SER A 709 -5.90 -14.28 19.47
CA SER A 709 -5.26 -15.39 20.15
C SER A 709 -6.21 -16.58 20.29
N ALA A 710 -5.86 -17.71 19.69
CA ALA A 710 -6.68 -18.92 19.72
C ALA A 710 -7.08 -19.33 21.17
N PRO A 711 -8.29 -19.89 21.39
CA PRO A 711 -8.76 -20.28 22.72
C PRO A 711 -7.85 -21.32 23.40
N LYS A 712 -7.39 -21.03 24.64
CA LYS A 712 -6.56 -21.95 25.44
C LYS A 712 -7.36 -22.55 26.60
N ALA A 713 -7.76 -23.83 26.47
CA ALA A 713 -8.56 -24.56 27.48
C ALA A 713 -7.95 -24.59 28.91
N LYS A 714 -6.61 -24.49 29.04
CA LYS A 714 -5.91 -24.48 30.33
C LYS A 714 -5.95 -23.13 31.08
N SER A 715 -6.22 -22.03 30.38
CA SER A 715 -6.19 -20.67 30.95
C SER A 715 -7.52 -20.24 31.59
N GLY A 716 -8.60 -21.04 31.41
CA GLY A 716 -9.96 -20.63 31.77
C GLY A 716 -10.55 -19.59 30.81
N VAL A 717 -9.77 -19.08 29.87
CA VAL A 717 -10.18 -18.11 28.85
C VAL A 717 -10.58 -18.88 27.58
N LEU A 718 -11.88 -18.97 27.34
CA LEU A 718 -12.49 -19.72 26.24
C LEU A 718 -12.73 -18.85 24.99
N LYS A 719 -12.17 -17.64 24.92
CA LYS A 719 -12.53 -16.66 23.90
C LYS A 719 -11.36 -16.27 23.01
N ASP A 720 -11.70 -16.10 21.75
CA ASP A 720 -10.84 -15.66 20.66
C ASP A 720 -10.81 -14.12 20.64
N ARG A 721 -9.78 -13.49 21.25
CA ARG A 721 -9.58 -12.03 21.26
C ARG A 721 -8.09 -11.70 21.07
N ASN A 722 -7.78 -10.47 20.67
CA ASN A 722 -6.41 -9.99 20.56
C ASN A 722 -5.93 -9.38 21.91
N PHE A 723 -5.01 -10.06 22.61
CA PHE A 723 -4.55 -9.72 23.97
C PHE A 723 -3.09 -9.24 24.04
N HIS A 724 -2.38 -9.13 22.93
CA HIS A 724 -0.92 -8.97 22.97
C HIS A 724 -0.49 -7.78 22.15
N PHE A 725 -0.62 -6.58 22.72
CA PHE A 725 -0.35 -5.37 21.98
C PHE A 725 0.21 -4.26 22.87
N THR A 726 0.83 -3.26 22.24
CA THR A 726 1.25 -2.04 22.90
C THR A 726 0.63 -0.83 22.23
N MET A 727 0.34 0.22 22.99
CA MET A 727 -0.18 1.49 22.48
C MET A 727 0.69 2.65 22.96
N GLU A 728 1.00 3.55 22.05
CA GLU A 728 1.76 4.76 22.27
C GLU A 728 0.94 5.98 21.84
N LEU A 729 0.78 6.94 22.75
CA LEU A 729 0.07 8.20 22.51
C LEU A 729 0.99 9.39 22.81
N GLU A 730 0.91 10.45 22.01
CA GLU A 730 1.59 11.72 22.24
C GLU A 730 0.60 12.88 22.06
N LEU A 731 0.46 13.72 23.09
CA LEU A 731 -0.53 14.79 23.17
C LEU A 731 0.13 16.09 23.64
N GLU A 732 -0.34 17.24 23.17
CA GLU A 732 0.03 18.55 23.73
C GLU A 732 -1.17 19.23 24.38
N PHE A 733 -0.90 19.98 25.45
CA PHE A 733 -1.89 20.80 26.14
C PHE A 733 -1.25 22.07 26.73
N GLU A 734 -2.02 23.13 26.88
CA GLU A 734 -1.58 24.33 27.62
C GLU A 734 -1.86 24.16 29.12
N HIS A 735 -0.84 24.41 29.95
CA HIS A 735 -0.98 24.35 31.40
C HIS A 735 -1.62 25.63 31.95
N HIS A 736 -2.71 25.48 32.70
CA HIS A 736 -3.35 26.55 33.46
C HIS A 736 -3.51 26.15 34.92
N ALA A 737 -2.72 26.76 35.81
CA ALA A 737 -2.67 26.41 37.23
C ALA A 737 -4.04 26.66 37.92
N ALA A 738 -4.74 27.71 37.51
CA ALA A 738 -6.06 28.07 38.04
C ALA A 738 -7.16 27.05 37.67
N ALA A 739 -6.97 26.26 36.61
CA ALA A 739 -7.93 25.25 36.15
C ALA A 739 -7.84 23.93 36.93
N ASN A 740 -6.88 23.79 37.86
CA ASN A 740 -6.64 22.56 38.64
C ASN A 740 -6.64 21.31 37.74
N GLN A 741 -5.85 21.39 36.67
CA GLN A 741 -5.77 20.35 35.65
C GLN A 741 -5.28 19.02 36.23
N TYR A 742 -5.82 17.90 35.72
CA TYR A 742 -5.42 16.56 36.12
C TYR A 742 -5.49 15.57 34.95
N PHE A 743 -4.73 14.48 35.08
CA PHE A 743 -4.85 13.30 34.23
C PHE A 743 -5.02 12.06 35.10
N ARG A 744 -6.01 11.23 34.79
CA ARG A 744 -6.31 9.97 35.49
C ARG A 744 -6.37 8.84 34.48
N PHE A 745 -5.69 7.75 34.81
CA PHE A 745 -5.72 6.52 34.04
C PHE A 745 -6.15 5.35 34.94
N ARG A 746 -6.99 4.46 34.40
CA ARG A 746 -7.28 3.16 34.99
C ARG A 746 -7.25 2.07 33.92
N GLY A 747 -6.46 1.03 34.17
CA GLY A 747 -6.33 -0.12 33.28
C GLY A 747 -5.58 -1.26 33.95
N ASP A 748 -5.56 -2.41 33.28
CA ASP A 748 -4.75 -3.59 33.60
C ASP A 748 -3.37 -3.52 32.92
N ASP A 749 -2.53 -4.51 33.26
CA ASP A 749 -1.16 -4.67 32.77
C ASP A 749 -0.29 -3.41 32.86
N ASP A 750 0.52 -3.09 31.85
CA ASP A 750 1.60 -2.11 31.98
C ASP A 750 1.20 -0.74 31.44
N VAL A 751 1.23 0.29 32.30
CA VAL A 751 0.98 1.68 31.88
C VAL A 751 2.00 2.65 32.48
N TRP A 752 2.59 3.46 31.60
CA TRP A 752 3.46 4.57 31.98
C TRP A 752 3.03 5.86 31.29
N VAL A 753 2.89 6.94 32.06
CA VAL A 753 2.57 8.27 31.52
C VAL A 753 3.66 9.26 31.91
N PHE A 754 4.09 10.06 30.95
CA PHE A 754 5.11 11.08 31.11
C PHE A 754 4.55 12.45 30.76
N ILE A 755 4.89 13.48 31.55
CA ILE A 755 4.61 14.89 31.22
C ILE A 755 5.95 15.63 31.15
N ASN A 756 6.23 16.29 30.02
CA ASN A 756 7.52 16.91 29.70
C ASN A 756 8.70 15.94 29.95
N GLY A 757 8.50 14.68 29.55
CA GLY A 757 9.49 13.62 29.69
C GLY A 757 9.70 13.08 31.11
N MET A 758 8.95 13.54 32.12
CA MET A 758 9.01 13.03 33.51
C MET A 758 7.90 12.03 33.79
N LEU A 759 8.22 10.89 34.41
CA LEU A 759 7.26 9.85 34.77
C LEU A 759 6.27 10.35 35.84
N VAL A 760 4.97 10.33 35.53
CA VAL A 760 3.89 10.80 36.41
C VAL A 760 2.84 9.74 36.77
N ILE A 761 2.72 8.69 35.96
CA ILE A 761 1.95 7.48 36.28
C ILE A 761 2.86 6.27 36.04
N ASP A 762 2.94 5.39 37.03
CA ASP A 762 3.71 4.15 37.00
C ASP A 762 2.83 2.99 37.50
N LEU A 763 2.20 2.31 36.55
CA LEU A 763 1.39 1.12 36.73
C LEU A 763 2.01 -0.04 35.94
N GLY A 764 3.31 -0.30 36.14
CA GLY A 764 3.97 -1.42 35.48
C GLY A 764 3.56 -2.79 36.05
N GLY A 765 3.77 -3.86 35.27
CA GLY A 765 3.56 -5.25 35.63
C GLY A 765 2.13 -5.76 35.41
N THR A 766 1.98 -7.07 35.17
CA THR A 766 0.69 -7.68 34.80
C THR A 766 -0.30 -7.74 35.97
N HIS A 767 -1.31 -6.87 36.01
CA HIS A 767 -2.20 -6.72 37.16
C HIS A 767 -3.65 -6.50 36.77
N SER A 768 -4.59 -6.85 37.67
CA SER A 768 -5.98 -6.44 37.49
C SER A 768 -6.12 -4.91 37.54
N PRO A 769 -7.19 -4.32 37.00
CA PRO A 769 -7.25 -2.88 36.77
C PRO A 769 -6.90 -2.03 38.00
N GLN A 770 -5.82 -1.26 37.89
CA GLN A 770 -5.36 -0.31 38.91
C GLN A 770 -5.53 1.13 38.40
N GLU A 771 -5.47 2.08 39.32
CA GLU A 771 -5.69 3.49 39.03
C GLU A 771 -4.62 4.37 39.67
N GLN A 772 -4.17 5.36 38.90
CA GLN A 772 -3.38 6.50 39.38
C GLN A 772 -3.90 7.80 38.79
N ARG A 773 -3.75 8.88 39.56
CA ARG A 773 -4.10 10.24 39.14
C ARG A 773 -2.94 11.19 39.43
N ILE A 774 -2.69 12.09 38.49
CA ILE A 774 -1.77 13.22 38.67
C ILE A 774 -2.52 14.55 38.54
N ASP A 775 -2.40 15.40 39.57
CA ASP A 775 -2.78 16.81 39.49
C ASP A 775 -1.57 17.64 39.03
N LEU A 776 -1.71 18.43 37.97
CA LEU A 776 -0.58 19.09 37.29
C LEU A 776 0.12 20.17 38.12
N ASN A 777 -0.60 20.79 39.06
CA ASN A 777 -0.03 21.75 40.04
C ASN A 777 1.04 21.10 40.96
N ARG A 778 1.22 19.78 40.86
CA ARG A 778 2.30 19.05 41.54
C ARG A 778 3.64 19.09 40.80
N LEU A 779 3.62 19.35 39.50
CA LEU A 779 4.77 19.19 38.60
C LEU A 779 5.63 20.45 38.44
N GLY A 780 5.19 21.59 39.01
CA GLY A 780 5.95 22.84 38.93
C GLY A 780 6.03 23.43 37.52
N LEU A 781 5.02 23.17 36.69
CA LEU A 781 4.91 23.69 35.34
C LEU A 781 4.63 25.20 35.37
N ALA A 782 5.12 25.93 34.36
CA ALA A 782 4.84 27.36 34.24
C ALA A 782 3.42 27.59 33.70
N ASP A 783 2.69 28.53 34.31
CA ASP A 783 1.34 28.90 33.84
C ASP A 783 1.41 29.46 32.41
N GLY A 784 0.54 28.97 31.51
CA GLY A 784 0.53 29.29 30.08
C GLY A 784 1.58 28.55 29.24
N SER A 785 2.30 27.57 29.80
CA SER A 785 3.27 26.78 29.02
C SER A 785 2.61 25.60 28.30
N THR A 786 3.00 25.37 27.04
CA THR A 786 2.68 24.14 26.30
C THR A 786 3.47 22.97 26.88
N CYS A 787 2.77 21.90 27.23
CA CYS A 787 3.32 20.69 27.81
C CYS A 787 3.00 19.47 26.93
N THR A 788 3.92 18.52 26.87
CA THR A 788 3.74 17.25 26.15
C THR A 788 3.40 16.14 27.13
N LEU A 789 2.34 15.37 26.84
CA LEU A 789 1.99 14.13 27.53
C LEU A 789 2.26 12.95 26.60
N LYS A 790 3.06 11.98 27.06
CA LYS A 790 3.23 10.69 26.40
C LYS A 790 2.67 9.57 27.25
N MET A 791 1.92 8.66 26.66
CA MET A 791 1.40 7.46 27.33
C MET A 791 1.85 6.21 26.59
N PHE A 792 2.30 5.23 27.36
CA PHE A 792 2.76 3.93 26.91
C PHE A 792 1.95 2.86 27.65
N PHE A 793 1.26 2.03 26.90
CA PHE A 793 0.38 0.97 27.40
C PHE A 793 0.79 -0.36 26.77
N ALA A 794 0.83 -1.45 27.54
CA ALA A 794 1.03 -2.80 27.00
C ALA A 794 0.06 -3.78 27.65
N GLU A 795 -0.73 -4.46 26.82
CA GLU A 795 -1.57 -5.59 27.18
C GLU A 795 -0.79 -6.88 26.93
N ARG A 796 -0.59 -7.70 27.98
CA ARG A 796 0.31 -8.86 27.93
C ARG A 796 -0.35 -10.15 28.42
N ARG A 797 -1.61 -10.13 28.86
CA ARG A 797 -2.30 -11.28 29.46
C ARG A 797 -3.71 -11.50 28.90
N ARG A 798 -4.12 -12.77 28.87
CA ARG A 798 -5.44 -13.21 28.40
C ARG A 798 -6.62 -12.93 29.36
N ASN A 799 -6.39 -12.28 30.51
CA ASN A 799 -7.37 -12.22 31.61
C ASN A 799 -8.37 -11.06 31.52
N GLY A 800 -8.09 -10.07 30.68
CA GLY A 800 -8.87 -8.84 30.52
C GLY A 800 -8.09 -7.87 29.64
N SER A 801 -8.75 -6.81 29.17
CA SER A 801 -8.06 -5.60 28.73
C SER A 801 -8.93 -4.40 29.01
N ASN A 802 -8.38 -3.38 29.68
CA ASN A 802 -9.14 -2.26 30.22
C ASN A 802 -8.42 -0.93 30.03
N CYS A 803 -9.11 0.04 29.45
CA CYS A 803 -8.59 1.38 29.23
C CYS A 803 -9.65 2.42 29.62
N LEU A 804 -9.33 3.21 30.64
CA LEU A 804 -10.11 4.36 31.06
C LEU A 804 -9.19 5.59 31.19
N ILE A 805 -9.53 6.63 30.44
CA ILE A 805 -8.89 7.95 30.50
C ILE A 805 -9.94 8.95 30.98
N ASP A 806 -9.59 9.72 32.00
CA ASP A 806 -10.46 10.76 32.59
C ASP A 806 -9.63 12.02 32.88
N THR A 807 -10.03 13.15 32.32
CA THR A 807 -9.24 14.38 32.40
C THR A 807 -10.05 15.64 32.15
N ASN A 808 -9.57 16.78 32.63
CA ASN A 808 -10.04 18.12 32.25
C ASN A 808 -9.01 18.87 31.39
N LEU A 809 -8.03 18.17 30.82
CA LEU A 809 -7.09 18.74 29.85
C LEU A 809 -7.79 18.98 28.52
N ALA A 810 -7.59 20.17 27.97
CA ALA A 810 -7.93 20.45 26.58
C ALA A 810 -6.70 20.13 25.73
N PHE A 811 -6.76 19.01 25.02
CA PHE A 811 -5.68 18.61 24.12
C PHE A 811 -5.80 19.33 22.77
N GLU A 812 -4.69 19.83 22.26
CA GLU A 812 -4.57 20.16 20.84
C GLU A 812 -3.95 18.94 20.15
N THR A 813 -4.57 18.42 19.08
CA THR A 813 -4.04 17.26 18.37
C THR A 813 -2.74 17.65 17.67
N VAL A 814 -1.61 17.24 18.26
CA VAL A 814 -0.28 17.36 17.65
C VAL A 814 0.06 16.03 16.99
N ARG A 815 0.53 16.13 15.75
CA ARG A 815 1.08 15.10 14.84
C ARG A 815 1.00 13.64 15.30
N VAL A 816 0.47 12.78 14.43
CA VAL A 816 0.72 11.34 14.47
C VAL A 816 2.24 11.12 14.51
N PRO A 817 2.81 10.42 15.51
CA PRO A 817 4.17 9.92 15.40
C PRO A 817 4.23 9.06 14.14
N GLU A 818 5.04 9.46 13.16
CA GLU A 818 5.25 8.66 11.95
C GLU A 818 5.71 7.26 12.35
N ALA A 819 5.09 6.22 11.78
CA ALA A 819 5.64 4.88 11.82
C ALA A 819 7.10 4.97 11.33
N THR A 820 8.02 4.35 12.06
CA THR A 820 9.44 4.63 11.84
C THR A 820 9.82 4.12 10.46
N ASP A 821 10.38 4.98 9.62
CA ASP A 821 10.93 4.64 8.32
C ASP A 821 11.86 3.40 8.43
N PRO A 822 11.51 2.25 7.81
CA PRO A 822 12.26 1.00 7.90
C PRO A 822 13.71 1.14 7.40
N THR A 823 14.03 2.21 6.67
CA THR A 823 15.36 2.51 6.16
C THR A 823 16.36 2.84 7.28
N ILE A 824 15.91 3.48 8.37
CA ILE A 824 16.75 3.79 9.55
C ILE A 824 17.06 2.53 10.37
N ALA A 825 16.09 1.60 10.45
CA ALA A 825 16.29 0.29 11.08
C ALA A 825 17.31 -0.55 10.30
N LEU A 826 17.31 -0.47 8.97
CA LEU A 826 18.26 -1.19 8.12
C LEU A 826 19.70 -0.69 8.28
N GLU A 827 19.93 0.63 8.39
CA GLU A 827 21.28 1.16 8.67
C GLU A 827 21.77 0.78 10.07
N THR A 828 20.88 0.80 11.07
CA THR A 828 21.21 0.41 12.45
C THR A 828 21.52 -1.09 12.55
N VAL A 829 20.77 -1.94 11.82
CA VAL A 829 21.02 -3.40 11.73
C VAL A 829 22.28 -3.71 10.92
N ARG A 830 22.58 -2.94 9.86
CA ARG A 830 23.85 -3.06 9.10
C ARG A 830 25.04 -2.67 9.97
N ALA A 831 24.93 -1.61 10.78
CA ALA A 831 25.95 -1.20 11.74
C ALA A 831 26.17 -2.26 12.84
N ALA A 832 25.09 -2.79 13.43
CA ALA A 832 25.17 -3.84 14.44
C ALA A 832 25.74 -5.16 13.87
N ARG A 833 25.36 -5.55 12.65
CA ARG A 833 25.93 -6.73 11.96
C ARG A 833 27.41 -6.54 11.60
N ALA A 834 27.82 -5.33 11.23
CA ALA A 834 29.22 -5.00 10.99
C ALA A 834 30.04 -5.04 12.29
N GLU A 835 29.48 -4.56 13.40
CA GLU A 835 30.12 -4.62 14.71
C GLU A 835 30.25 -6.06 15.22
N VAL A 836 29.21 -6.89 15.06
CA VAL A 836 29.25 -8.32 15.41
C VAL A 836 30.22 -9.09 14.53
N ARG A 837 30.28 -8.83 13.21
CA ARG A 837 31.31 -9.42 12.33
C ARG A 837 32.72 -8.98 12.71
N ALA A 838 32.90 -7.71 13.11
CA ALA A 838 34.19 -7.21 13.56
C ALA A 838 34.63 -7.88 14.87
N LYS A 839 33.71 -8.07 15.84
CA LYS A 839 33.97 -8.79 17.10
C LYS A 839 34.28 -10.28 16.87
N LEU A 840 33.55 -10.94 15.96
CA LEU A 840 33.81 -12.33 15.56
C LEU A 840 35.15 -12.48 14.82
N ALA A 841 35.50 -11.53 13.95
CA ALA A 841 36.78 -11.53 13.23
C ALA A 841 37.97 -11.19 14.16
N ALA A 842 37.74 -10.44 15.24
CA ALA A 842 38.75 -10.09 16.23
C ALA A 842 39.00 -11.20 17.27
N GLY A 843 38.15 -12.22 17.34
CA GLY A 843 38.31 -13.35 18.28
C GLY A 843 37.98 -13.02 19.75
N ASP A 844 37.31 -11.90 20.02
CA ASP A 844 36.87 -11.50 21.36
C ASP A 844 35.58 -12.24 21.72
N TYR A 845 35.72 -13.46 22.27
CA TYR A 845 34.62 -14.18 22.90
C TYR A 845 34.58 -13.85 24.39
N GLU A 846 33.51 -13.23 24.89
CA GLU A 846 33.30 -13.10 26.33
C GLU A 846 33.08 -14.49 26.96
N GLU A 847 34.01 -14.90 27.82
CA GLU A 847 33.86 -16.06 28.70
C GLU A 847 32.79 -15.78 29.76
N GLY A 848 31.57 -16.30 29.56
CA GLY A 848 30.49 -16.02 30.50
C GLY A 848 29.23 -16.87 30.40
N PHE A 849 29.29 -18.13 29.97
CA PHE A 849 28.11 -19.02 30.03
C PHE A 849 28.43 -20.39 30.62
N ASP A 850 27.95 -20.59 31.85
CA ASP A 850 28.08 -21.79 32.69
C ASP A 850 27.43 -23.02 32.02
N ARG A 851 28.21 -24.11 31.91
CA ARG A 851 27.85 -25.37 31.23
C ARG A 851 27.30 -26.40 32.22
N SER A 852 26.23 -26.09 32.95
CA SER A 852 25.62 -27.09 33.82
C SER A 852 24.82 -28.15 33.02
N PRO A 853 24.86 -29.45 33.38
CA PRO A 853 24.23 -30.53 32.62
C PRO A 853 22.68 -30.55 32.61
N ALA A 854 22.03 -29.66 33.37
CA ALA A 854 20.58 -29.71 33.61
C ALA A 854 19.69 -29.20 32.46
N GLN A 855 20.26 -28.59 31.41
CA GLN A 855 19.46 -28.09 30.28
C GLN A 855 19.64 -28.85 28.96
N ARG A 856 20.39 -29.96 28.95
CA ARG A 856 20.77 -30.67 27.71
C ARG A 856 19.63 -31.29 26.86
N PRO A 857 18.40 -31.58 27.35
CA PRO A 857 17.35 -32.10 26.46
C PRO A 857 16.59 -31.04 25.64
N HIS A 858 16.61 -29.75 26.02
CA HIS A 858 15.75 -28.73 25.41
C HIS A 858 16.41 -27.93 24.27
N TYR A 859 17.74 -27.94 24.16
CA TYR A 859 18.45 -27.21 23.10
C TYR A 859 18.55 -27.93 21.75
N ARG A 860 18.08 -29.18 21.64
CA ARG A 860 18.12 -29.95 20.37
C ARG A 860 16.93 -29.71 19.44
N ARG A 861 15.91 -28.94 19.85
CA ARG A 861 14.77 -28.59 18.96
C ARG A 861 14.78 -27.14 18.47
N ALA A 862 15.52 -26.22 19.10
CA ALA A 862 15.54 -24.81 18.72
C ALA A 862 16.60 -24.44 17.65
N PHE A 863 17.57 -25.31 17.37
CA PHE A 863 18.70 -25.02 16.45
C PHE A 863 18.96 -26.12 15.41
N GLY A 864 17.93 -26.89 15.05
CA GLY A 864 18.06 -28.07 14.17
C GLY A 864 18.17 -27.80 12.67
N ALA A 865 18.17 -26.55 12.18
CA ALA A 865 18.12 -26.26 10.74
C ALA A 865 19.10 -25.17 10.24
N VAL A 866 20.19 -24.91 10.96
CA VAL A 866 21.31 -24.12 10.40
C VAL A 866 22.56 -25.01 10.35
N ARG A 867 22.74 -25.67 9.22
CA ARG A 867 24.07 -26.06 8.72
C ARG A 867 24.41 -25.09 7.61
N LEU A 868 25.34 -24.17 7.89
CA LEU A 868 26.08 -23.42 6.89
C LEU A 868 27.28 -24.28 6.47
N GLU A 869 27.48 -24.49 5.17
CA GLU A 869 28.83 -24.71 4.65
C GLU A 869 29.38 -23.32 4.27
N GLU A 870 30.19 -22.86 5.22
CA GLU A 870 31.15 -21.75 5.35
C GLU A 870 30.77 -20.32 4.94
#